data_AF-A0A3G8ZBR6-F1
#
_entry.id   AF-A0A3G8ZBR6-F1
#
_cell.length_a   1.000
_cell.length_b   1.000
_cell.length_c   1.000
_cell.angle_alpha   90.00
_cell.angle_beta   90.00
_cell.angle_gamma   90.00
#
_symmetry.space_group_name_H-M   'P 1'
#
loop_
_entity.id
_entity.type
_entity.pdbx_description
1 polymer ?
#
loop_
_entity_poly.entity_id
_entity_poly.type
_entity_poly.pdbx_seq_one_letter_code
_entity_poly.pdbx_strand_id
1 'polypeptide(L)'
;MEHIHKYDAEGKQLCCSAQEEKIDKKADNLLEKSKHTANDGHDHDHNDEDGHDHGSTDKTIFQMFLPSVISLVLLLTGIVFDNYVKIEWFNGWIRTIWYVAAYAPVGLPVIKEAIESIVKGDVFSEFLLMTIATVGAFIIAEYPEGVAVMLFYAVGETFQTLAVTRAKSNIKALLDQRPDEVTILENNIPKTIKAAQAKIGEIIQLKPGEKLALDGELLSDSASFNTAALTGESKPDTKSKGESVLAGMINLTSVAQVKITTAYEDSKLSKILELVQNATSQKAPTELFIRKFARIYTPIVVLLAILICVVPYFIVDDYVFRDWLYRALVFLVISCPCALVISIPLGYFGGIGAASRNGILFKGSNFLDKIAEIQNVVMDKTGTMTEGVFKVQEVKILPGFDQDEILKLVNALESKSTHPVATAIHEYVGEIDSSINLENTEEIAGHGLIATVNGKDLLVGNFKLMDKFNIKYDIDPSTIVYTIIAIAYEGKFAGLITIADSIKEDAGITIKKLHNLNVKVTMLSGDKSSVVKYVAHKIGIDNAFGDLLPEDKVNKVKEIKARKESVAFVGDGVNDAPVVALSDVGIAMGGLGSDATIETADVVIQDDKPSKIPIAINIGKQTKKIVWQNIILAFVVKAIVLVLGAGGLATMWEAVFADVGVSLIAILNAVRIQKMKFE
;
A
#
# COMPACT_ATOMS: atom_id res chain seq x y z
N MET A 1 -3.12 -38.30 30.83
CA MET A 1 -3.61 -37.80 32.13
C MET A 1 -4.89 -37.05 31.86
N GLU A 2 -6.02 -37.46 32.43
CA GLU A 2 -7.28 -36.71 32.32
C GLU A 2 -7.13 -35.37 33.05
N HIS A 3 -7.43 -34.27 32.36
CA HIS A 3 -7.23 -32.94 32.89
C HIS A 3 -8.46 -32.52 33.72
N ILE A 4 -8.25 -32.19 35.01
CA ILE A 4 -9.31 -31.71 35.91
C ILE A 4 -9.30 -30.19 35.92
N HIS A 5 -10.40 -29.56 35.51
CA HIS A 5 -10.56 -28.11 35.49
C HIS A 5 -10.80 -27.57 36.91
N LYS A 6 -10.05 -26.55 37.33
CA LYS A 6 -10.30 -25.80 38.57
C LYS A 6 -11.01 -24.48 38.27
N TYR A 7 -12.09 -24.23 39.01
CA TYR A 7 -12.89 -23.01 38.99
C TYR A 7 -12.79 -22.31 40.35
N ASP A 8 -12.92 -20.98 40.37
CA ASP A 8 -13.13 -20.24 41.62
C ASP A 8 -14.59 -20.33 42.12
N ALA A 9 -14.85 -19.75 43.29
CA ALA A 9 -16.16 -19.76 43.94
C ALA A 9 -17.26 -19.00 43.14
N GLU A 10 -16.88 -18.23 42.13
CA GLU A 10 -17.75 -17.45 41.26
C GLU A 10 -17.95 -18.13 39.89
N GLY A 11 -17.36 -19.32 39.70
CA GLY A 11 -17.52 -20.13 38.49
C GLY A 11 -16.55 -19.76 37.35
N LYS A 12 -15.51 -18.96 37.63
CA LYS A 12 -14.50 -18.57 36.64
C LYS A 12 -13.35 -19.57 36.60
N GLN A 13 -13.02 -20.04 35.40
CA GLN A 13 -11.96 -21.03 35.19
C GLN A 13 -10.56 -20.39 35.30
N LEU A 14 -9.67 -20.98 36.10
CA LEU A 14 -8.41 -20.34 36.53
C LEU A 14 -7.14 -20.73 35.72
N CYS A 15 -7.16 -21.72 34.82
CA CYS A 15 -5.96 -22.05 34.02
C CYS A 15 -6.22 -22.70 32.64
N CYS A 16 -5.37 -22.35 31.66
CA CYS A 16 -4.98 -23.13 30.46
C CYS A 16 -3.53 -22.77 30.06
N SER A 17 -2.68 -23.77 29.76
CA SER A 17 -1.46 -23.60 28.94
C SER A 17 -1.79 -23.97 27.49
N ALA A 18 -1.19 -23.25 26.54
CA ALA A 18 -1.45 -23.36 25.11
C ALA A 18 -0.75 -24.58 24.48
N GLN A 19 -1.50 -25.64 24.17
CA GLN A 19 -1.29 -26.53 23.01
C GLN A 19 -2.45 -27.55 22.91
N GLU A 20 -2.82 -27.83 21.66
CA GLU A 20 -3.73 -28.87 21.13
C GLU A 20 -5.24 -28.58 20.95
N GLU A 21 -5.56 -28.43 19.65
CA GLU A 21 -6.54 -29.23 18.89
C GLU A 21 -8.00 -29.26 19.36
N LYS A 22 -8.78 -28.32 18.84
CA LYS A 22 -10.18 -28.62 18.50
C LYS A 22 -10.21 -29.26 17.12
N ILE A 23 -10.34 -30.59 17.09
CA ILE A 23 -10.66 -31.38 15.91
C ILE A 23 -12.04 -30.94 15.41
N ASP A 24 -12.05 -30.11 14.37
CA ASP A 24 -13.25 -29.77 13.61
C ASP A 24 -13.51 -30.90 12.59
N LYS A 25 -14.60 -31.64 12.77
CA LYS A 25 -15.01 -32.73 11.86
C LYS A 25 -15.36 -32.25 10.43
N LYS A 26 -15.32 -30.94 10.16
CA LYS A 26 -15.35 -30.41 8.78
C LYS A 26 -13.99 -30.40 8.09
N ALA A 27 -12.87 -30.53 8.81
CA ALA A 27 -11.52 -30.55 8.24
C ALA A 27 -11.20 -31.87 7.52
N ASP A 28 -11.71 -33.01 7.98
CA ASP A 28 -11.48 -34.30 7.30
C ASP A 28 -12.12 -34.36 5.91
N ASN A 29 -13.27 -33.71 5.72
CA ASN A 29 -13.90 -33.59 4.40
C ASN A 29 -13.16 -32.63 3.45
N LEU A 30 -12.25 -31.79 3.97
CA LEU A 30 -11.35 -30.95 3.17
C LEU A 30 -10.06 -31.69 2.82
N LEU A 31 -9.61 -32.63 3.66
CA LEU A 31 -8.40 -33.43 3.44
C LEU A 31 -8.60 -34.58 2.44
N GLU A 32 -9.82 -35.10 2.26
CA GLU A 32 -10.08 -36.11 1.21
C GLU A 32 -10.11 -35.52 -0.21
N LYS A 33 -10.24 -34.20 -0.39
CA LYS A 33 -10.21 -33.55 -1.71
C LYS A 33 -8.80 -33.27 -2.23
N SER A 34 -7.74 -33.46 -1.44
CA SER A 34 -6.36 -33.14 -1.84
C SER A 34 -5.53 -34.33 -2.35
N LYS A 35 -6.17 -35.41 -2.81
CA LYS A 35 -5.50 -36.48 -3.57
C LYS A 35 -5.99 -36.50 -5.01
N HIS A 36 -5.52 -35.54 -5.81
CA HIS A 36 -5.49 -35.70 -7.26
C HIS A 36 -4.10 -35.42 -7.83
N THR A 37 -3.68 -36.44 -8.58
CA THR A 37 -2.56 -36.59 -9.49
C THR A 37 -2.41 -35.45 -10.49
N ALA A 38 -1.16 -35.15 -10.83
CA ALA A 38 -0.70 -34.23 -11.86
C ALA A 38 -1.53 -34.26 -13.16
N ASN A 39 -2.20 -33.14 -13.48
CA ASN A 39 -2.14 -32.42 -14.75
C ASN A 39 -3.08 -31.20 -14.72
N ASP A 40 -2.59 -30.10 -15.29
CA ASP A 40 -3.32 -28.93 -15.83
C ASP A 40 -4.11 -27.99 -14.91
N GLY A 41 -3.78 -26.69 -15.04
CA GLY A 41 -4.68 -25.56 -14.80
C GLY A 41 -4.72 -25.00 -13.38
N HIS A 42 -4.04 -23.87 -13.16
CA HIS A 42 -4.18 -23.09 -11.92
C HIS A 42 -5.59 -22.50 -11.81
N ASP A 43 -6.37 -22.94 -10.82
CA ASP A 43 -7.53 -22.24 -10.29
C ASP A 43 -7.23 -21.88 -8.84
N HIS A 44 -7.31 -20.59 -8.50
CA HIS A 44 -7.12 -20.08 -7.15
C HIS A 44 -8.47 -19.99 -6.44
N ASP A 45 -8.57 -20.67 -5.30
CA ASP A 45 -9.69 -20.65 -4.36
C ASP A 45 -9.74 -19.28 -3.65
N HIS A 46 -10.79 -18.50 -3.86
CA HIS A 46 -11.05 -17.25 -3.15
C HIS A 46 -12.17 -17.45 -2.13
N ASN A 47 -11.84 -17.27 -0.85
CA ASN A 47 -12.84 -17.17 0.22
C ASN A 47 -13.64 -15.86 0.11
N ASP A 48 -14.96 -15.99 0.23
CA ASP A 48 -16.00 -14.97 0.13
C ASP A 48 -15.82 -13.77 1.07
N GLU A 49 -15.98 -12.54 0.54
CA GLU A 49 -16.67 -11.43 1.23
C GLU A 49 -16.94 -10.22 0.30
N ASP A 50 -18.19 -10.11 -0.14
CA ASP A 50 -18.92 -8.91 -0.59
C ASP A 50 -18.12 -7.78 -1.29
N GLY A 51 -17.85 -8.01 -2.57
CA GLY A 51 -17.79 -7.01 -3.61
C GLY A 51 -18.23 -7.70 -4.88
N HIS A 52 -19.13 -7.11 -5.67
CA HIS A 52 -19.56 -7.69 -6.95
C HIS A 52 -18.32 -8.12 -7.73
N ASP A 53 -18.15 -9.42 -7.88
CA ASP A 53 -17.06 -9.98 -8.64
C ASP A 53 -17.37 -9.67 -10.09
N HIS A 54 -16.65 -8.70 -10.67
CA HIS A 54 -16.63 -8.49 -12.11
C HIS A 54 -15.84 -9.64 -12.76
N GLY A 55 -16.27 -10.87 -12.49
CA GLY A 55 -15.71 -12.12 -12.97
C GLY A 55 -16.20 -12.39 -14.38
N SER A 56 -15.51 -11.81 -15.36
CA SER A 56 -15.53 -12.37 -16.72
C SER A 56 -14.15 -12.21 -17.37
N THR A 57 -13.16 -12.90 -16.82
CA THR A 57 -11.76 -12.80 -17.27
C THR A 57 -11.52 -13.47 -18.63
N ASP A 58 -12.45 -14.31 -19.12
CA ASP A 58 -12.26 -15.07 -20.38
C ASP A 58 -13.24 -14.76 -21.52
N LYS A 59 -14.17 -13.81 -21.34
CA LYS A 59 -15.11 -13.46 -22.43
C LYS A 59 -14.48 -12.42 -23.36
N THR A 60 -14.55 -12.68 -24.67
CA THR A 60 -14.16 -11.68 -25.66
C THR A 60 -15.07 -10.45 -25.57
N ILE A 61 -14.55 -9.27 -25.92
CA ILE A 61 -15.34 -8.01 -25.94
C ILE A 61 -16.65 -8.21 -26.70
N PHE A 62 -16.61 -8.93 -27.82
CA PHE A 62 -17.80 -9.25 -28.61
C PHE A 62 -18.83 -10.08 -27.83
N GLN A 63 -18.41 -11.10 -27.09
CA GLN A 63 -19.31 -11.93 -26.27
C GLN A 63 -19.95 -11.13 -25.12
N MET A 64 -19.27 -10.11 -24.58
CA MET A 64 -19.85 -9.25 -23.54
C MET A 64 -20.98 -8.36 -24.09
N PHE A 65 -20.82 -7.82 -25.30
CA PHE A 65 -21.84 -6.97 -25.93
C PHE A 65 -22.94 -7.74 -26.66
N LEU A 66 -22.76 -9.03 -26.95
CA LEU A 66 -23.70 -9.84 -27.73
C LEU A 66 -25.15 -9.80 -27.20
N PRO A 67 -25.42 -9.96 -25.88
CA PRO A 67 -26.79 -9.85 -25.35
C PRO A 67 -27.42 -8.48 -25.62
N SER A 68 -26.66 -7.40 -25.41
CA SER A 68 -27.10 -6.03 -25.66
C SER A 68 -27.37 -5.76 -27.14
N VAL A 69 -26.55 -6.31 -28.05
CA VAL A 69 -26.78 -6.19 -29.50
C VAL A 69 -28.07 -6.89 -29.92
N ILE A 70 -28.31 -8.10 -29.42
CA ILE A 70 -29.55 -8.85 -29.71
C ILE A 70 -30.77 -8.05 -29.22
N SER A 71 -30.73 -7.58 -27.97
CA SER A 71 -31.80 -6.77 -27.39
C SER A 71 -32.02 -5.46 -28.14
N LEU A 72 -30.94 -4.78 -28.57
CA LEU A 72 -31.03 -3.53 -29.35
C LEU A 72 -31.72 -3.76 -30.70
N VAL A 73 -31.35 -4.83 -31.44
CA VAL A 73 -31.98 -5.15 -32.73
C VAL A 73 -33.46 -5.46 -32.55
N LEU A 74 -33.83 -6.25 -31.54
CA LEU A 74 -35.24 -6.58 -31.26
C LEU A 74 -36.04 -5.36 -30.79
N LEU A 75 -35.43 -4.46 -30.00
CA LEU A 75 -36.04 -3.20 -29.57
C LEU A 75 -36.31 -2.28 -30.76
N LEU A 76 -35.30 -2.03 -31.60
CA LEU A 76 -35.42 -1.13 -32.75
C LEU A 76 -36.45 -1.65 -33.77
N THR A 77 -36.45 -2.95 -34.04
CA THR A 77 -37.47 -3.57 -34.92
C THR A 77 -38.87 -3.45 -34.33
N GLY A 78 -39.04 -3.66 -33.01
CA GLY A 78 -40.31 -3.44 -32.32
C GLY A 78 -40.80 -1.98 -32.41
N ILE A 79 -39.92 -1.01 -32.19
CA ILE A 79 -40.24 0.43 -32.31
C ILE A 79 -40.64 0.80 -33.74
N VAL A 80 -39.96 0.24 -34.74
CA VAL A 80 -40.27 0.46 -36.16
C VAL A 80 -41.65 -0.11 -36.50
N PHE A 81 -41.99 -1.29 -35.98
CA PHE A 81 -43.31 -1.89 -36.17
C PHE A 81 -44.43 -1.11 -35.46
N ASP A 82 -44.17 -0.60 -34.25
CA ASP A 82 -45.12 0.22 -33.47
C ASP A 82 -45.40 1.58 -34.13
N ASN A 83 -44.36 2.27 -34.64
CA ASN A 83 -44.49 3.68 -35.03
C ASN A 83 -44.54 3.94 -36.54
N TYR A 84 -43.81 3.16 -37.35
CA TYR A 84 -43.60 3.48 -38.78
C TYR A 84 -44.38 2.55 -39.71
N VAL A 85 -44.25 1.23 -39.52
CA VAL A 85 -44.82 0.26 -40.47
C VAL A 85 -46.26 -0.14 -40.09
N LYS A 86 -46.64 0.01 -38.80
CA LYS A 86 -47.97 -0.29 -38.26
C LYS A 86 -48.57 -1.58 -38.81
N ILE A 87 -47.82 -2.66 -38.64
CA ILE A 87 -48.19 -3.94 -39.22
C ILE A 87 -49.37 -4.54 -38.46
N GLU A 88 -50.43 -4.96 -39.16
CA GLU A 88 -51.68 -5.43 -38.54
C GLU A 88 -51.51 -6.64 -37.59
N TRP A 89 -50.52 -7.52 -37.84
CA TRP A 89 -50.22 -8.66 -36.98
C TRP A 89 -49.40 -8.32 -35.72
N PHE A 90 -48.82 -7.11 -35.64
CA PHE A 90 -48.02 -6.68 -34.49
C PHE A 90 -48.90 -6.02 -33.42
N ASN A 91 -49.92 -6.74 -32.96
CA ASN A 91 -50.89 -6.24 -31.98
C ASN A 91 -51.09 -7.22 -30.80
N GLY A 92 -51.48 -6.68 -29.64
CA GLY A 92 -51.83 -7.46 -28.45
C GLY A 92 -50.69 -8.34 -27.91
N TRP A 93 -50.90 -9.65 -27.89
CA TRP A 93 -49.95 -10.63 -27.32
C TRP A 93 -48.64 -10.75 -28.11
N ILE A 94 -48.70 -10.60 -29.43
CA ILE A 94 -47.50 -10.70 -30.29
C ILE A 94 -46.52 -9.57 -29.98
N ARG A 95 -47.04 -8.36 -29.80
CA ARG A 95 -46.27 -7.18 -29.35
C ARG A 95 -45.60 -7.44 -28.00
N THR A 96 -46.36 -7.98 -27.04
CA THR A 96 -45.84 -8.27 -25.69
C THR A 96 -44.74 -9.33 -25.72
N ILE A 97 -44.95 -10.44 -26.45
CA ILE A 97 -43.96 -11.51 -26.60
C ILE A 97 -42.68 -10.98 -27.26
N TRP A 98 -42.79 -10.11 -28.26
CA TRP A 98 -41.64 -9.51 -28.93
C TRP A 98 -40.77 -8.70 -27.96
N TYR A 99 -41.38 -7.83 -27.15
CA TYR A 99 -40.64 -7.04 -26.17
C TYR A 99 -40.12 -7.89 -24.99
N VAL A 100 -40.81 -8.95 -24.60
CA VAL A 100 -40.26 -9.94 -23.64
C VAL A 100 -39.03 -10.63 -24.22
N ALA A 101 -39.05 -11.00 -25.51
CA ALA A 101 -37.88 -11.57 -26.19
C ALA A 101 -36.74 -10.56 -26.31
N ALA A 102 -37.05 -9.27 -26.52
CA ALA A 102 -36.06 -8.19 -26.50
C ALA A 102 -35.49 -7.95 -25.10
N TYR A 103 -36.29 -8.10 -24.05
CA TYR A 103 -35.90 -7.92 -22.65
C TYR A 103 -35.02 -9.07 -22.15
N ALA A 104 -35.33 -10.32 -22.53
CA ALA A 104 -34.75 -11.51 -21.91
C ALA A 104 -33.20 -11.57 -21.87
N PRO A 105 -32.45 -11.24 -22.95
CA PRO A 105 -30.99 -11.31 -22.94
C PRO A 105 -30.32 -10.38 -21.93
N VAL A 106 -30.90 -9.21 -21.67
CA VAL A 106 -30.35 -8.17 -20.79
C VAL A 106 -30.99 -8.14 -19.41
N GLY A 107 -32.27 -8.53 -19.30
CA GLY A 107 -33.03 -8.46 -18.05
C GLY A 107 -33.00 -9.73 -17.20
N LEU A 108 -32.89 -10.92 -17.81
CA LEU A 108 -32.81 -12.18 -17.04
C LEU A 108 -31.56 -12.27 -16.13
N PRO A 109 -30.35 -11.84 -16.59
CA PRO A 109 -29.18 -11.81 -15.72
C PRO A 109 -29.41 -10.95 -14.46
N VAL A 110 -30.00 -9.76 -14.64
CA VAL A 110 -30.28 -8.82 -13.53
C VAL A 110 -31.33 -9.38 -12.57
N ILE A 111 -32.39 -10.01 -13.09
CA ILE A 111 -33.41 -10.66 -12.25
C ILE A 111 -32.78 -11.80 -11.44
N LYS A 112 -31.89 -12.57 -12.04
CA LYS A 112 -31.16 -13.65 -11.34
C LYS A 112 -30.31 -13.07 -10.20
N GLU A 113 -29.57 -12.00 -10.44
CA GLU A 113 -28.78 -11.31 -9.42
C GLU A 113 -29.65 -10.72 -8.29
N ALA A 114 -30.83 -10.20 -8.63
CA ALA A 114 -31.80 -9.73 -7.64
C ALA A 114 -32.27 -10.87 -6.71
N ILE A 115 -32.58 -12.04 -7.27
CA ILE A 115 -32.99 -13.22 -6.50
C ILE A 115 -31.84 -13.70 -5.61
N GLU A 116 -30.62 -13.79 -6.14
CA GLU A 116 -29.44 -14.18 -5.38
C GLU A 116 -29.14 -13.22 -4.22
N SER A 117 -29.31 -11.91 -4.44
CA SER A 117 -29.14 -10.88 -3.40
C SER A 117 -30.14 -11.07 -2.24
N ILE A 118 -31.40 -11.33 -2.57
CA ILE A 118 -32.46 -11.60 -1.58
C ILE A 118 -32.14 -12.84 -0.76
N VAL A 119 -31.67 -13.92 -1.41
CA VAL A 119 -31.29 -15.17 -0.72
C VAL A 119 -30.12 -14.94 0.24
N LYS A 120 -29.18 -14.06 -0.10
CA LYS A 120 -28.05 -13.67 0.75
C LYS A 120 -28.44 -12.69 1.87
N GLY A 121 -29.69 -12.26 1.95
CA GLY A 121 -30.20 -11.35 2.98
C GLY A 121 -30.09 -9.86 2.63
N ASP A 122 -29.61 -9.51 1.43
CA ASP A 122 -29.60 -8.13 0.93
C ASP A 122 -30.81 -7.87 0.02
N VAL A 123 -31.95 -7.62 0.66
CA VAL A 123 -33.24 -7.46 -0.04
C VAL A 123 -33.29 -6.13 -0.82
N PHE A 124 -32.57 -5.10 -0.38
CA PHE A 124 -32.66 -3.75 -0.98
C PHE A 124 -31.47 -3.47 -1.90
N SER A 125 -31.20 -4.40 -2.82
CA SER A 125 -30.16 -4.24 -3.84
C SER A 125 -30.63 -3.41 -5.03
N GLU A 126 -29.69 -2.86 -5.79
CA GLU A 126 -29.97 -2.14 -7.04
C GLU A 126 -30.65 -3.03 -8.08
N PHE A 127 -30.29 -4.31 -8.13
CA PHE A 127 -30.91 -5.29 -9.03
C PHE A 127 -32.39 -5.47 -8.73
N LEU A 128 -32.79 -5.42 -7.45
CA LEU A 128 -34.19 -5.44 -7.09
C LEU A 128 -34.90 -4.17 -7.58
N LEU A 129 -34.32 -2.99 -7.38
CA LEU A 129 -34.91 -1.72 -7.83
C LEU A 129 -35.14 -1.73 -9.35
N MET A 130 -34.12 -2.13 -10.11
CA MET A 130 -34.17 -2.24 -11.56
C MET A 130 -35.22 -3.26 -12.01
N THR A 131 -35.28 -4.42 -11.34
CA THR A 131 -36.29 -5.46 -11.62
C THR A 131 -37.71 -4.96 -11.35
N ILE A 132 -37.96 -4.30 -10.22
CA ILE A 132 -39.27 -3.73 -9.89
C ILE A 132 -39.66 -2.66 -10.92
N ALA A 133 -38.72 -1.80 -11.29
CA ALA A 133 -38.96 -0.72 -12.24
C ALA A 133 -39.35 -1.26 -13.62
N THR A 134 -38.58 -2.20 -14.17
CA THR A 134 -38.82 -2.71 -15.52
C THR A 134 -40.01 -3.67 -15.58
N VAL A 135 -40.21 -4.52 -14.57
CA VAL A 135 -41.44 -5.33 -14.50
C VAL A 135 -42.66 -4.43 -14.34
N GLY A 136 -42.56 -3.37 -13.52
CA GLY A 136 -43.60 -2.35 -13.41
C GLY A 136 -43.90 -1.66 -14.75
N ALA A 137 -42.88 -1.34 -15.54
CA ALA A 137 -43.03 -0.76 -16.88
C ALA A 137 -43.80 -1.71 -17.82
N PHE A 138 -43.51 -3.01 -17.75
CA PHE A 138 -44.25 -4.02 -18.50
C PHE A 138 -45.72 -4.13 -18.05
N ILE A 139 -46.01 -3.98 -16.74
CA ILE A 139 -47.38 -4.01 -16.22
C ILE A 139 -48.21 -2.83 -16.76
N ILE A 140 -47.60 -1.65 -16.92
CA ILE A 140 -48.27 -0.46 -17.48
C ILE A 140 -48.25 -0.40 -19.02
N ALA A 141 -47.79 -1.47 -19.69
CA ALA A 141 -47.63 -1.59 -21.13
C ALA A 141 -46.59 -0.63 -21.77
N GLU A 142 -45.68 -0.07 -20.97
CA GLU A 142 -44.51 0.70 -21.41
C GLU A 142 -43.33 -0.24 -21.72
N TYR A 143 -43.57 -1.22 -22.61
CA TYR A 143 -42.59 -2.25 -22.96
C TYR A 143 -41.27 -1.70 -23.55
N PRO A 144 -41.29 -0.74 -24.50
CA PRO A 144 -40.05 -0.21 -25.08
C PRO A 144 -39.15 0.42 -24.01
N GLU A 145 -39.73 1.07 -23.01
CA GLU A 145 -38.98 1.70 -21.93
C GLU A 145 -38.35 0.69 -21.00
N GLY A 146 -39.09 -0.36 -20.59
CA GLY A 146 -38.54 -1.43 -19.75
C GLY A 146 -37.36 -2.16 -20.42
N VAL A 147 -37.44 -2.37 -21.74
CA VAL A 147 -36.33 -2.94 -22.54
C VAL A 147 -35.17 -1.96 -22.66
N ALA A 148 -35.44 -0.68 -22.94
CA ALA A 148 -34.41 0.35 -23.08
C ALA A 148 -33.61 0.54 -21.79
N VAL A 149 -34.28 0.55 -20.63
CA VAL A 149 -33.64 0.63 -19.30
C VAL A 149 -32.63 -0.48 -19.10
N MET A 150 -33.04 -1.75 -19.29
CA MET A 150 -32.11 -2.88 -19.14
C MET A 150 -31.00 -2.89 -20.19
N LEU A 151 -31.31 -2.46 -21.41
CA LEU A 151 -30.32 -2.36 -22.48
C LEU A 151 -29.23 -1.33 -22.14
N PHE A 152 -29.61 -0.12 -21.75
CA PHE A 152 -28.65 0.94 -21.38
C PHE A 152 -27.85 0.55 -20.14
N TYR A 153 -28.50 -0.08 -19.15
CA TYR A 153 -27.82 -0.63 -17.99
C TYR A 153 -26.77 -1.68 -18.40
N ALA A 154 -27.16 -2.69 -19.18
CA ALA A 154 -26.25 -3.77 -19.59
C ALA A 154 -25.07 -3.25 -20.43
N VAL A 155 -25.32 -2.29 -21.33
CA VAL A 155 -24.26 -1.61 -22.10
C VAL A 155 -23.34 -0.82 -21.17
N GLY A 156 -23.92 -0.04 -20.25
CA GLY A 156 -23.19 0.73 -19.24
C GLY A 156 -22.31 -0.15 -18.36
N GLU A 157 -22.86 -1.24 -17.84
CA GLU A 157 -22.15 -2.21 -17.00
C GLU A 157 -21.02 -2.90 -17.75
N THR A 158 -21.21 -3.21 -19.04
CA THR A 158 -20.14 -3.75 -19.89
C THR A 158 -19.01 -2.73 -20.05
N PHE A 159 -19.33 -1.46 -20.34
CA PHE A 159 -18.31 -0.41 -20.43
C PHE A 159 -17.60 -0.19 -19.09
N GLN A 160 -18.35 -0.24 -17.99
CA GLN A 160 -17.83 -0.10 -16.64
C GLN A 160 -16.85 -1.23 -16.31
N THR A 161 -17.25 -2.48 -16.54
CA THR A 161 -16.40 -3.67 -16.35
C THR A 161 -15.13 -3.56 -17.19
N LEU A 162 -15.23 -3.17 -18.46
CA LEU A 162 -14.05 -2.96 -19.31
C LEU A 162 -13.14 -1.86 -18.78
N ALA A 163 -13.70 -0.76 -18.29
CA ALA A 163 -12.94 0.35 -17.73
C ALA A 163 -12.23 -0.05 -16.43
N VAL A 164 -12.92 -0.73 -15.52
CA VAL A 164 -12.37 -1.25 -14.25
C VAL A 164 -11.28 -2.29 -14.52
N THR A 165 -11.53 -3.27 -15.40
CA THR A 165 -10.56 -4.31 -15.75
C THR A 165 -9.31 -3.72 -16.41
N ARG A 166 -9.47 -2.78 -17.35
CA ARG A 166 -8.33 -2.05 -17.94
C ARG A 166 -7.58 -1.23 -16.90
N ALA A 167 -8.27 -0.53 -16.01
CA ALA A 167 -7.63 0.24 -14.95
C ALA A 167 -6.84 -0.68 -14.01
N LYS A 168 -7.41 -1.82 -13.60
CA LYS A 168 -6.74 -2.82 -12.76
C LYS A 168 -5.54 -3.45 -13.46
N SER A 169 -5.69 -3.86 -14.71
CA SER A 169 -4.63 -4.46 -15.51
C SER A 169 -3.48 -3.50 -15.74
N ASN A 170 -3.77 -2.23 -16.04
CA ASN A 170 -2.73 -1.21 -16.16
C ASN A 170 -1.96 -1.08 -14.85
N ILE A 171 -2.65 -0.93 -13.71
CA ILE A 171 -2.01 -0.89 -12.38
C ILE A 171 -1.15 -2.14 -12.16
N LYS A 172 -1.66 -3.34 -12.43
CA LYS A 172 -0.88 -4.58 -12.32
C LYS A 172 0.36 -4.56 -13.19
N ALA A 173 0.26 -4.20 -14.47
CA ALA A 173 1.40 -4.14 -15.40
C ALA A 173 2.46 -3.09 -15.01
N LEU A 174 2.06 -2.05 -14.29
CA LEU A 174 3.00 -1.04 -13.80
C LEU A 174 3.82 -1.53 -12.61
N LEU A 175 3.26 -2.46 -11.85
CA LEU A 175 3.84 -3.05 -10.65
C LEU A 175 4.63 -4.31 -10.98
N ASP A 176 4.06 -5.16 -11.85
CA ASP A 176 4.63 -6.44 -12.23
C ASP A 176 5.59 -6.24 -13.41
N GLN A 177 6.80 -5.80 -13.09
CA GLN A 177 7.89 -5.62 -14.06
C GLN A 177 8.77 -6.85 -14.23
N ARG A 178 8.35 -7.99 -13.66
CA ARG A 178 9.09 -9.23 -13.67
C ARG A 178 9.08 -9.87 -15.05
N PRO A 179 10.18 -10.49 -15.46
CA PRO A 179 10.18 -11.35 -16.64
C PRO A 179 9.55 -12.71 -16.30
N ASP A 180 8.67 -13.19 -17.19
CA ASP A 180 8.04 -14.51 -17.08
C ASP A 180 8.99 -15.67 -17.41
N GLU A 181 10.14 -15.36 -18.02
CA GLU A 181 11.16 -16.29 -18.45
C GLU A 181 12.51 -15.95 -17.85
N VAL A 182 13.32 -16.99 -17.61
CA VAL A 182 14.67 -16.87 -17.07
C VAL A 182 15.60 -17.81 -17.80
N THR A 183 16.82 -17.36 -18.09
CA THR A 183 17.87 -18.20 -18.67
C THR A 183 18.72 -18.82 -17.57
N ILE A 184 18.57 -20.13 -17.36
CA ILE A 184 19.40 -20.90 -16.42
C ILE A 184 20.57 -21.58 -17.15
N LEU A 185 21.67 -21.79 -16.44
CA LEU A 185 22.81 -22.59 -16.91
C LEU A 185 22.65 -24.03 -16.43
N GLU A 186 22.22 -24.91 -17.33
CA GLU A 186 22.14 -26.36 -17.10
C GLU A 186 23.34 -27.02 -17.81
N ASN A 187 24.28 -27.62 -17.05
CA ASN A 187 25.53 -28.18 -17.59
C ASN A 187 26.36 -27.20 -18.44
N ASN A 188 26.47 -25.93 -18.02
CA ASN A 188 27.11 -24.83 -18.77
C ASN A 188 26.44 -24.47 -20.11
N ILE A 189 25.23 -24.97 -20.37
CA ILE A 189 24.44 -24.60 -21.56
C ILE A 189 23.29 -23.69 -21.11
N PRO A 190 23.17 -22.48 -21.67
CA PRO A 190 22.06 -21.58 -21.36
C PRO A 190 20.75 -22.13 -21.92
N LYS A 191 19.74 -22.24 -21.06
CA LYS A 191 18.40 -22.73 -21.40
C LYS A 191 17.37 -21.79 -20.81
N THR A 192 16.47 -21.29 -21.65
CA THR A 192 15.36 -20.44 -21.22
C THR A 192 14.20 -21.29 -20.74
N ILE A 193 13.74 -21.04 -19.51
CA ILE A 193 12.60 -21.70 -18.88
C ILE A 193 11.66 -20.63 -18.30
N LYS A 194 10.44 -21.02 -17.93
CA LYS A 194 9.54 -20.14 -17.17
C LYS A 194 10.13 -19.86 -15.79
N ALA A 195 10.08 -18.61 -15.34
CA ALA A 195 10.61 -18.19 -14.03
C ALA A 195 10.01 -19.00 -12.86
N ALA A 196 8.73 -19.35 -12.95
CA ALA A 196 8.04 -20.18 -11.96
C ALA A 196 8.55 -21.63 -11.85
N GLN A 197 9.29 -22.14 -12.86
CA GLN A 197 9.81 -23.50 -12.87
C GLN A 197 11.25 -23.60 -12.36
N ALA A 198 11.93 -22.46 -12.17
CA ALA A 198 13.31 -22.44 -11.71
C ALA A 198 13.42 -22.81 -10.23
N LYS A 199 14.50 -23.51 -9.86
CA LYS A 199 14.71 -24.06 -8.51
C LYS A 199 15.81 -23.34 -7.76
N ILE A 200 15.69 -23.32 -6.43
CA ILE A 200 16.73 -22.81 -5.53
C ILE A 200 18.05 -23.53 -5.80
N GLY A 201 19.13 -22.77 -5.94
CA GLY A 201 20.46 -23.26 -6.23
C GLY A 201 20.83 -23.33 -7.72
N GLU A 202 19.89 -23.19 -8.65
CA GLU A 202 20.22 -23.05 -10.08
C GLU A 202 20.90 -21.70 -10.37
N ILE A 203 21.68 -21.64 -11.44
CA ILE A 203 22.45 -20.45 -11.82
C ILE A 203 21.74 -19.77 -12.99
N ILE A 204 21.29 -18.54 -12.77
CA ILE A 204 20.76 -17.65 -13.80
C ILE A 204 21.93 -16.97 -14.49
N GLN A 205 21.90 -16.94 -15.83
CA GLN A 205 22.77 -16.09 -16.63
C GLN A 205 21.99 -14.85 -17.08
N LEU A 206 22.50 -13.67 -16.73
CA LEU A 206 21.97 -12.38 -17.16
C LEU A 206 22.93 -11.71 -18.14
N LYS A 207 22.44 -11.38 -19.33
CA LYS A 207 23.15 -10.52 -20.27
C LYS A 207 22.89 -9.04 -19.97
N PRO A 208 23.72 -8.11 -20.47
CA PRO A 208 23.43 -6.69 -20.39
C PRO A 208 22.05 -6.35 -20.97
N GLY A 209 21.23 -5.63 -20.20
CA GLY A 209 19.85 -5.28 -20.51
C GLY A 209 18.79 -6.29 -20.05
N GLU A 210 19.18 -7.49 -19.62
CA GLU A 210 18.24 -8.50 -19.10
C GLU A 210 17.86 -8.21 -17.64
N LYS A 211 16.61 -8.50 -17.29
CA LYS A 211 16.07 -8.35 -15.94
C LYS A 211 16.24 -9.63 -15.14
N LEU A 212 16.58 -9.50 -13.87
CA LEU A 212 16.62 -10.61 -12.94
C LEU A 212 15.20 -11.05 -12.57
N ALA A 213 14.90 -12.34 -12.75
CA ALA A 213 13.55 -12.90 -12.49
C ALA A 213 13.33 -13.26 -11.01
N LEU A 214 14.39 -13.68 -10.31
CA LEU A 214 14.36 -14.30 -9.00
C LEU A 214 15.46 -13.74 -8.10
N ASP A 215 15.20 -13.69 -6.80
CA ASP A 215 16.20 -13.26 -5.83
C ASP A 215 17.35 -14.27 -5.75
N GLY A 216 18.56 -13.75 -5.57
CA GLY A 216 19.77 -14.55 -5.63
C GLY A 216 21.01 -13.90 -5.04
N GLU A 217 22.12 -14.58 -5.22
CA GLU A 217 23.46 -14.17 -4.83
C GLU A 217 24.35 -14.04 -6.09
N LEU A 218 25.09 -12.93 -6.21
CA LEU A 218 25.96 -12.70 -7.36
C LEU A 218 27.19 -13.62 -7.31
N LEU A 219 27.40 -14.41 -8.36
CA LEU A 219 28.58 -15.27 -8.53
C LEU A 219 29.72 -14.60 -9.30
N SER A 220 29.39 -13.63 -10.16
CA SER A 220 30.36 -12.81 -10.89
C SER A 220 31.12 -11.85 -9.96
N ASP A 221 32.36 -11.49 -10.30
CA ASP A 221 33.21 -10.64 -9.45
C ASP A 221 32.58 -9.26 -9.18
N SER A 222 31.98 -8.65 -10.21
CA SER A 222 31.16 -7.45 -10.07
C SER A 222 30.13 -7.34 -11.21
N ALA A 223 29.00 -6.73 -10.91
CA ALA A 223 27.97 -6.38 -11.90
C ALA A 223 27.24 -5.10 -11.49
N SER A 224 26.82 -4.31 -12.47
CA SER A 224 26.05 -3.08 -12.25
C SER A 224 24.59 -3.30 -12.61
N PHE A 225 23.70 -2.97 -11.68
CA PHE A 225 22.26 -3.20 -11.78
C PHE A 225 21.49 -1.88 -11.68
N ASN A 226 20.50 -1.71 -12.54
CA ASN A 226 19.47 -0.68 -12.37
C ASN A 226 18.40 -1.20 -11.40
N THR A 227 18.16 -0.47 -10.32
CA THR A 227 17.22 -0.83 -9.24
C THR A 227 15.89 -0.09 -9.34
N ALA A 228 15.65 0.69 -10.39
CA ALA A 228 14.49 1.57 -10.54
C ALA A 228 13.14 0.86 -10.37
N ALA A 229 13.03 -0.42 -10.73
CA ALA A 229 11.80 -1.19 -10.57
C ALA A 229 11.44 -1.49 -9.10
N LEU A 230 12.45 -1.51 -8.21
CA LEU A 230 12.28 -1.82 -6.78
C LEU A 230 12.34 -0.56 -5.91
N THR A 231 13.24 0.37 -6.25
CA THR A 231 13.53 1.56 -5.45
C THR A 231 12.93 2.83 -6.05
N GLY A 232 12.51 2.80 -7.32
CA GLY A 232 12.06 3.98 -8.07
C GLY A 232 13.20 4.88 -8.59
N GLU A 233 14.46 4.51 -8.35
CA GLU A 233 15.63 5.35 -8.66
C GLU A 233 16.43 4.84 -9.87
N SER A 234 16.77 5.74 -10.78
CA SER A 234 17.50 5.40 -12.02
C SER A 234 19.02 5.26 -11.85
N LYS A 235 19.58 5.53 -10.66
CA LYS A 235 21.03 5.43 -10.45
C LYS A 235 21.44 3.96 -10.36
N PRO A 236 22.42 3.50 -11.16
CA PRO A 236 22.93 2.14 -11.05
C PRO A 236 23.55 1.83 -9.70
N ASP A 237 23.27 0.64 -9.18
CA ASP A 237 23.89 0.06 -7.99
C ASP A 237 24.89 -1.01 -8.43
N THR A 238 26.11 -1.00 -7.90
CA THR A 238 27.16 -1.96 -8.27
C THR A 238 27.28 -2.99 -7.16
N LYS A 239 27.09 -4.27 -7.53
CA LYS A 239 27.19 -5.40 -6.60
C LYS A 239 28.48 -6.17 -6.81
N SER A 240 29.07 -6.61 -5.70
CA SER A 240 30.24 -7.47 -5.65
C SER A 240 29.84 -8.94 -5.46
N LYS A 241 30.78 -9.84 -5.78
CA LYS A 241 30.58 -11.29 -5.58
C LYS A 241 30.14 -11.61 -4.14
N GLY A 242 29.12 -12.45 -4.02
CA GLY A 242 28.54 -12.86 -2.74
C GLY A 242 27.45 -11.92 -2.21
N GLU A 243 27.24 -10.76 -2.85
CA GLU A 243 26.16 -9.87 -2.45
C GLU A 243 24.81 -10.32 -3.02
N SER A 244 23.75 -9.96 -2.28
CA SER A 244 22.38 -10.26 -2.69
C SER A 244 21.93 -9.35 -3.83
N VAL A 245 21.30 -9.97 -4.83
CA VAL A 245 20.65 -9.32 -5.97
C VAL A 245 19.18 -9.74 -6.01
N LEU A 246 18.30 -8.81 -6.39
CA LEU A 246 16.85 -8.99 -6.25
C LEU A 246 16.15 -9.02 -7.61
N ALA A 247 15.04 -9.77 -7.66
CA ALA A 247 14.13 -9.82 -8.78
C ALA A 247 13.66 -8.40 -9.18
N GLY A 248 13.67 -8.11 -10.48
CA GLY A 248 13.34 -6.81 -11.05
C GLY A 248 14.55 -5.90 -11.32
N MET A 249 15.72 -6.21 -10.76
CA MET A 249 16.97 -5.50 -11.11
C MET A 249 17.36 -5.75 -12.57
N ILE A 250 17.81 -4.71 -13.27
CA ILE A 250 18.24 -4.82 -14.69
C ILE A 250 19.75 -4.79 -14.76
N ASN A 251 20.36 -5.82 -15.34
CA ASN A 251 21.80 -5.85 -15.54
C ASN A 251 22.23 -4.83 -16.62
N LEU A 252 23.33 -4.10 -16.43
CA LEU A 252 23.71 -2.97 -17.31
C LEU A 252 24.95 -3.22 -18.18
N THR A 253 26.00 -3.82 -17.63
CA THR A 253 27.35 -3.73 -18.24
C THR A 253 27.91 -5.08 -18.68
N SER A 254 28.02 -6.05 -17.78
CA SER A 254 28.69 -7.34 -18.00
C SER A 254 27.71 -8.51 -17.97
N VAL A 255 28.11 -9.69 -18.43
CA VAL A 255 27.32 -10.90 -18.18
C VAL A 255 27.45 -11.26 -16.70
N ALA A 256 26.33 -11.31 -16.00
CA ALA A 256 26.27 -11.65 -14.59
C ALA A 256 25.73 -13.07 -14.41
N GLN A 257 26.30 -13.81 -13.47
CA GLN A 257 25.79 -15.10 -13.02
C GLN A 257 25.22 -14.95 -11.62
N VAL A 258 24.01 -15.42 -11.39
CA VAL A 258 23.28 -15.26 -10.14
C VAL A 258 22.79 -16.62 -9.68
N LYS A 259 23.13 -17.02 -8.45
CA LYS A 259 22.62 -18.25 -7.84
C LYS A 259 21.27 -17.96 -7.19
N ILE A 260 20.24 -18.72 -7.55
CA ILE A 260 18.89 -18.56 -6.98
C ILE A 260 18.92 -18.92 -5.50
N THR A 261 18.45 -18.02 -4.65
CA THR A 261 18.34 -18.21 -3.19
C THR A 261 16.90 -18.43 -2.74
N THR A 262 15.93 -17.97 -3.53
CA THR A 262 14.53 -17.88 -3.12
C THR A 262 13.60 -18.44 -4.20
N ALA A 263 12.48 -19.04 -3.79
CA ALA A 263 11.45 -19.51 -4.74
C ALA A 263 10.73 -18.34 -5.42
N TYR A 264 10.04 -18.60 -6.53
CA TYR A 264 9.32 -17.57 -7.29
C TYR A 264 8.29 -16.82 -6.46
N GLU A 265 7.44 -17.54 -5.73
CA GLU A 265 6.39 -16.96 -4.87
C GLU A 265 6.97 -16.18 -3.68
N ASP A 266 8.14 -16.58 -3.19
CA ASP A 266 8.77 -15.98 -2.01
C ASP A 266 9.69 -14.80 -2.33
N SER A 267 9.90 -14.49 -3.61
CA SER A 267 10.75 -13.35 -4.02
C SER A 267 10.22 -12.03 -3.45
N LYS A 268 11.11 -11.08 -3.14
CA LYS A 268 10.72 -9.78 -2.58
C LYS A 268 9.71 -9.05 -3.46
N LEU A 269 9.88 -9.12 -4.78
CA LEU A 269 8.96 -8.51 -5.72
C LEU A 269 7.59 -9.24 -5.76
N SER A 270 7.55 -10.57 -5.56
CA SER A 270 6.28 -11.30 -5.34
C SER A 270 5.57 -10.81 -4.10
N LYS A 271 6.27 -10.72 -2.97
CA LYS A 271 5.70 -10.24 -1.70
C LYS A 271 5.19 -8.80 -1.83
N ILE A 272 5.92 -7.93 -2.52
CA ILE A 272 5.46 -6.55 -2.81
C ILE A 272 4.15 -6.58 -3.62
N LEU A 273 4.06 -7.39 -4.65
CA LEU A 273 2.86 -7.50 -5.49
C LEU A 273 1.68 -8.08 -4.72
N GLU A 274 1.91 -9.10 -3.91
CA GLU A 274 0.91 -9.69 -3.04
C GLU A 274 0.39 -8.66 -2.02
N LEU A 275 1.28 -7.91 -1.36
CA LEU A 275 0.91 -6.84 -0.43
C LEU A 275 0.04 -5.78 -1.12
N VAL A 276 0.37 -5.37 -2.34
CA VAL A 276 -0.42 -4.38 -3.10
C VAL A 276 -1.78 -4.94 -3.51
N GLN A 277 -1.86 -6.22 -3.90
CA GLN A 277 -3.13 -6.87 -4.25
C GLN A 277 -4.02 -7.03 -3.00
N ASN A 278 -3.44 -7.51 -1.91
CA ASN A 278 -4.11 -7.72 -0.63
C ASN A 278 -4.50 -6.40 0.05
N ALA A 279 -3.89 -5.27 -0.29
CA ALA A 279 -4.25 -3.96 0.25
C ALA A 279 -5.69 -3.53 -0.04
N THR A 280 -6.33 -4.16 -1.02
CA THR A 280 -7.76 -3.95 -1.31
C THR A 280 -8.70 -4.60 -0.29
N SER A 281 -8.21 -5.56 0.49
CA SER A 281 -9.02 -6.24 1.52
C SER A 281 -9.34 -5.33 2.73
N GLN A 282 -8.40 -4.45 3.09
CA GLN A 282 -8.60 -3.46 4.15
C GLN A 282 -9.28 -2.21 3.60
N LYS A 283 -10.62 -2.22 3.65
CA LYS A 283 -11.49 -1.18 3.07
C LYS A 283 -11.40 0.16 3.83
N ALA A 284 -11.39 1.25 3.07
CA ALA A 284 -11.28 2.60 3.63
C ALA A 284 -12.54 3.01 4.41
N PRO A 285 -12.42 3.87 5.45
CA PRO A 285 -13.59 4.39 6.16
C PRO A 285 -14.62 5.05 5.22
N THR A 286 -14.16 5.76 4.18
CA THR A 286 -15.04 6.36 3.18
C THR A 286 -15.77 5.30 2.34
N GLU A 287 -15.12 4.17 2.00
CA GLU A 287 -15.77 3.06 1.30
C GLU A 287 -16.83 2.40 2.20
N LEU A 288 -16.49 2.12 3.46
CA LEU A 288 -17.42 1.55 4.45
C LEU A 288 -18.62 2.46 4.71
N PHE A 289 -18.39 3.79 4.74
CA PHE A 289 -19.46 4.77 4.86
C PHE A 289 -20.47 4.65 3.72
N ILE A 290 -19.99 4.51 2.48
CA ILE A 290 -20.87 4.39 1.31
C ILE A 290 -21.64 3.09 1.28
N ARG A 291 -21.05 1.98 1.72
CA ARG A 291 -21.78 0.71 1.92
C ARG A 291 -22.91 0.87 2.94
N LYS A 292 -22.62 1.51 4.08
CA LYS A 292 -23.63 1.79 5.11
C LYS A 292 -24.70 2.75 4.61
N PHE A 293 -24.30 3.77 3.84
CA PHE A 293 -25.21 4.72 3.21
C PHE A 293 -26.17 4.00 2.27
N ALA A 294 -25.69 3.16 1.35
CA ALA A 294 -26.53 2.42 0.40
C ALA A 294 -27.59 1.58 1.11
N ARG A 295 -27.22 0.87 2.18
CA ARG A 295 -28.14 0.04 2.99
C ARG A 295 -29.28 0.84 3.64
N ILE A 296 -29.05 2.10 3.99
CA ILE A 296 -30.06 2.98 4.59
C ILE A 296 -30.84 3.73 3.52
N TYR A 297 -30.16 4.14 2.45
CA TYR A 297 -30.70 4.94 1.37
C TYR A 297 -31.73 4.17 0.53
N THR A 298 -31.46 2.90 0.18
CA THR A 298 -32.36 2.15 -0.71
C THR A 298 -33.77 1.94 -0.12
N PRO A 299 -33.95 1.52 1.15
CA PRO A 299 -35.29 1.43 1.74
C PRO A 299 -36.04 2.76 1.76
N ILE A 300 -35.34 3.88 2.00
CA ILE A 300 -35.94 5.23 2.01
C ILE A 300 -36.43 5.58 0.61
N VAL A 301 -35.65 5.30 -0.42
CA VAL A 301 -36.03 5.53 -1.82
C VAL A 301 -37.26 4.70 -2.20
N VAL A 302 -37.30 3.41 -1.83
CA VAL A 302 -38.46 2.55 -2.13
C VAL A 302 -39.71 3.09 -1.47
N LEU A 303 -39.61 3.52 -0.20
CA LEU A 303 -40.71 4.17 0.51
C LEU A 303 -41.16 5.46 -0.21
N LEU A 304 -40.22 6.31 -0.61
CA LEU A 304 -40.52 7.54 -1.35
C LEU A 304 -41.18 7.26 -2.71
N ALA A 305 -40.76 6.23 -3.43
CA ALA A 305 -41.39 5.83 -4.68
C ALA A 305 -42.85 5.39 -4.46
N ILE A 306 -43.12 4.61 -3.40
CA ILE A 306 -44.48 4.23 -3.01
C ILE A 306 -45.30 5.49 -2.69
N LEU A 307 -44.73 6.44 -1.95
CA LEU A 307 -45.39 7.71 -1.62
C LEU A 307 -45.67 8.56 -2.87
N ILE A 308 -44.75 8.62 -3.84
CA ILE A 308 -44.96 9.32 -5.12
C ILE A 308 -46.16 8.75 -5.87
N CYS A 309 -46.40 7.44 -5.79
CA CYS A 309 -47.57 6.82 -6.39
C CYS A 309 -48.85 7.07 -5.57
N VAL A 310 -48.79 6.88 -4.24
CA VAL A 310 -49.99 6.83 -3.37
C VAL A 310 -50.46 8.20 -2.89
N VAL A 311 -49.56 9.14 -2.56
CA VAL A 311 -49.95 10.43 -1.97
C VAL A 311 -50.79 11.30 -2.92
N PRO A 312 -50.46 11.42 -4.22
CA PRO A 312 -51.25 12.22 -5.15
C PRO A 312 -52.69 11.76 -5.31
N TYR A 313 -52.99 10.49 -5.02
CA TYR A 313 -54.37 9.97 -5.01
C TYR A 313 -55.29 10.75 -4.05
N PHE A 314 -54.75 11.33 -2.97
CA PHE A 314 -55.52 12.08 -1.98
C PHE A 314 -55.58 13.59 -2.23
N ILE A 315 -54.77 14.12 -3.16
CA ILE A 315 -54.56 15.57 -3.33
C ILE A 315 -54.94 16.05 -4.73
N VAL A 316 -54.76 15.20 -5.75
CA VAL A 316 -54.96 15.55 -7.16
C VAL A 316 -56.31 15.03 -7.62
N ASP A 317 -57.18 15.93 -8.08
CA ASP A 317 -58.53 15.59 -8.53
C ASP A 317 -58.55 14.65 -9.76
N ASP A 318 -57.63 14.86 -10.73
CA ASP A 318 -57.49 14.05 -11.95
C ASP A 318 -56.39 12.98 -11.82
N TYR A 319 -56.48 12.12 -10.80
CA TYR A 319 -55.48 11.08 -10.55
C TYR A 319 -55.52 9.95 -11.59
N VAL A 320 -54.44 9.81 -12.37
CA VAL A 320 -54.21 8.67 -13.27
C VAL A 320 -53.17 7.73 -12.68
N PHE A 321 -53.60 6.57 -12.19
CA PHE A 321 -52.73 5.58 -11.54
C PHE A 321 -51.51 5.21 -12.39
N ARG A 322 -51.71 5.02 -13.70
CA ARG A 322 -50.64 4.65 -14.64
C ARG A 322 -49.51 5.67 -14.66
N ASP A 323 -49.84 6.96 -14.66
CA ASP A 323 -48.85 8.03 -14.82
C ASP A 323 -48.05 8.25 -13.52
N TRP A 324 -48.71 8.12 -12.37
CA TRP A 324 -48.05 8.20 -11.07
C TRP A 324 -47.23 6.95 -10.74
N LEU A 325 -47.70 5.77 -11.15
CA LEU A 325 -46.90 4.55 -11.12
C LEU A 325 -45.67 4.69 -12.02
N TYR A 326 -45.83 5.19 -13.25
CA TYR A 326 -44.71 5.47 -14.15
C TYR A 326 -43.67 6.40 -13.52
N ARG A 327 -44.09 7.52 -12.90
CA ARG A 327 -43.20 8.44 -12.18
C ARG A 327 -42.48 7.76 -11.01
N ALA A 328 -43.17 6.89 -10.26
CA ALA A 328 -42.55 6.12 -9.19
C ALA A 328 -41.49 5.14 -9.72
N LEU A 329 -41.74 4.48 -10.86
CA LEU A 329 -40.77 3.59 -11.51
C LEU A 329 -39.55 4.37 -12.02
N VAL A 330 -39.75 5.52 -12.67
CA VAL A 330 -38.67 6.44 -13.06
C VAL A 330 -37.83 6.83 -11.83
N PHE A 331 -38.47 7.20 -10.73
CA PHE A 331 -37.79 7.58 -9.49
C PHE A 331 -36.95 6.42 -8.90
N LEU A 332 -37.45 5.19 -8.93
CA LEU A 332 -36.70 4.01 -8.49
C LEU A 332 -35.43 3.79 -9.31
N VAL A 333 -35.52 3.90 -10.64
CA VAL A 333 -34.39 3.72 -11.55
C VAL A 333 -33.31 4.77 -11.31
N ILE A 334 -33.69 6.07 -11.26
CA ILE A 334 -32.75 7.18 -11.04
C ILE A 334 -31.99 7.03 -9.72
N SER A 335 -32.63 6.41 -8.74
CA SER A 335 -32.09 6.37 -7.39
C SER A 335 -30.86 5.47 -7.26
N CYS A 336 -30.58 4.52 -8.17
CA CYS A 336 -29.46 3.57 -8.05
C CYS A 336 -28.12 4.25 -7.73
N PRO A 337 -27.45 3.99 -6.58
CA PRO A 337 -26.12 4.53 -6.26
C PRO A 337 -24.96 3.87 -7.03
N CYS A 338 -25.22 3.36 -8.22
CA CYS A 338 -24.29 2.61 -9.07
C CYS A 338 -22.92 3.33 -9.22
N ALA A 339 -22.92 4.63 -9.58
CA ALA A 339 -21.69 5.42 -9.77
C ALA A 339 -20.81 5.53 -8.50
N LEU A 340 -21.41 5.59 -7.32
CA LEU A 340 -20.68 5.73 -6.06
C LEU A 340 -20.01 4.42 -5.66
N VAL A 341 -20.71 3.30 -5.83
CA VAL A 341 -20.27 1.98 -5.37
C VAL A 341 -18.99 1.54 -6.10
N ILE A 342 -18.90 1.78 -7.42
CA ILE A 342 -17.73 1.38 -8.21
C ILE A 342 -16.59 2.41 -8.19
N SER A 343 -16.90 3.71 -8.23
CA SER A 343 -15.86 4.73 -8.43
C SER A 343 -14.93 4.92 -7.23
N ILE A 344 -15.40 4.60 -6.01
CA ILE A 344 -14.65 4.83 -4.78
C ILE A 344 -13.55 3.78 -4.58
N PRO A 345 -13.82 2.46 -4.59
CA PRO A 345 -12.76 1.44 -4.54
C PRO A 345 -11.72 1.64 -5.65
N LEU A 346 -12.17 2.02 -6.86
CA LEU A 346 -11.27 2.30 -7.97
C LEU A 346 -10.37 3.52 -7.72
N GLY A 347 -10.90 4.57 -7.08
CA GLY A 347 -10.11 5.73 -6.66
C GLY A 347 -8.99 5.36 -5.69
N TYR A 348 -9.30 4.55 -4.67
CA TYR A 348 -8.30 4.04 -3.73
C TYR A 348 -7.27 3.13 -4.41
N PHE A 349 -7.72 2.22 -5.27
CA PHE A 349 -6.83 1.34 -6.02
C PHE A 349 -5.88 2.13 -6.93
N GLY A 350 -6.39 3.19 -7.57
CA GLY A 350 -5.57 4.14 -8.34
C GLY A 350 -4.53 4.85 -7.49
N GLY A 351 -4.89 5.26 -6.27
CA GLY A 351 -3.98 5.89 -5.31
C GLY A 351 -2.87 4.95 -4.81
N ILE A 352 -3.21 3.70 -4.50
CA ILE A 352 -2.22 2.66 -4.13
C ILE A 352 -1.27 2.40 -5.31
N GLY A 353 -1.79 2.28 -6.53
CA GLY A 353 -0.96 2.13 -7.73
C GLY A 353 -0.03 3.34 -7.97
N ALA A 354 -0.50 4.56 -7.71
CA ALA A 354 0.33 5.76 -7.81
C ALA A 354 1.42 5.82 -6.73
N ALA A 355 1.10 5.41 -5.49
CA ALA A 355 2.06 5.32 -4.39
C ALA A 355 3.17 4.31 -4.68
N SER A 356 2.81 3.10 -5.12
CA SER A 356 3.79 2.03 -5.34
C SER A 356 4.77 2.38 -6.47
N ARG A 357 4.32 3.05 -7.53
CA ARG A 357 5.25 3.61 -8.55
C ARG A 357 6.26 4.62 -8.00
N ASN A 358 5.95 5.28 -6.89
CA ASN A 358 6.84 6.24 -6.25
C ASN A 358 7.70 5.60 -5.14
N GLY A 359 7.71 4.26 -5.03
CA GLY A 359 8.46 3.55 -4.01
C GLY A 359 7.75 3.48 -2.65
N ILE A 360 6.43 3.69 -2.61
CA ILE A 360 5.63 3.77 -1.38
C ILE A 360 4.54 2.69 -1.42
N LEU A 361 4.60 1.73 -0.52
CA LEU A 361 3.64 0.63 -0.45
C LEU A 361 2.62 0.88 0.66
N PHE A 362 1.35 0.85 0.32
CA PHE A 362 0.25 0.89 1.28
C PHE A 362 -0.30 -0.53 1.44
N LYS A 363 -0.40 -1.04 2.67
CA LYS A 363 -1.02 -2.35 2.97
C LYS A 363 -2.55 -2.32 3.01
N GLY A 364 -3.15 -1.16 2.86
CA GLY A 364 -4.59 -0.99 3.00
C GLY A 364 -5.09 0.33 2.45
N SER A 365 -6.29 0.31 1.87
CA SER A 365 -6.96 1.54 1.41
C SER A 365 -7.36 2.47 2.58
N ASN A 366 -7.62 1.91 3.77
CA ASN A 366 -7.83 2.64 5.01
C ASN A 366 -6.66 3.55 5.40
N PHE A 367 -5.42 3.10 5.21
CA PHE A 367 -4.23 3.89 5.54
C PHE A 367 -4.01 5.03 4.56
N LEU A 368 -4.49 4.90 3.31
CA LEU A 368 -4.48 5.99 2.35
C LEU A 368 -5.43 7.14 2.74
N ASP A 369 -6.56 6.81 3.37
CA ASP A 369 -7.48 7.81 3.95
C ASP A 369 -6.87 8.45 5.21
N LYS A 370 -6.33 7.63 6.12
CA LYS A 370 -5.73 8.13 7.37
C LYS A 370 -4.52 9.01 7.10
N ILE A 371 -3.63 8.64 6.17
CA ILE A 371 -2.43 9.42 5.84
C ILE A 371 -2.77 10.81 5.29
N ALA A 372 -3.92 10.95 4.62
CA ALA A 372 -4.42 12.22 4.11
C ALA A 372 -4.82 13.21 5.23
N GLU A 373 -5.17 12.69 6.40
CA GLU A 373 -5.64 13.45 7.57
C GLU A 373 -4.55 13.74 8.59
N ILE A 374 -3.31 13.30 8.36
CA ILE A 374 -2.23 13.42 9.34
C ILE A 374 -1.87 14.88 9.62
N GLN A 375 -1.77 15.18 10.92
CA GLN A 375 -1.40 16.49 11.46
C GLN A 375 -0.01 16.48 12.08
N ASN A 376 0.44 15.32 12.59
CA ASN A 376 1.74 15.15 13.22
C ASN A 376 2.51 14.01 12.57
N VAL A 377 3.77 14.26 12.23
CA VAL A 377 4.71 13.21 11.84
C VAL A 377 5.78 13.12 12.92
N VAL A 378 5.81 11.97 13.58
CA VAL A 378 6.81 11.61 14.60
C VAL A 378 7.83 10.72 13.93
N MET A 379 9.10 11.08 13.99
CA MET A 379 10.18 10.34 13.33
C MET A 379 11.19 9.86 14.35
N ASP A 380 11.64 8.61 14.22
CA ASP A 380 12.86 8.19 14.87
C ASP A 380 14.07 8.93 14.25
N LYS A 381 15.17 9.02 15.01
CA LYS A 381 16.39 9.63 14.52
C LYS A 381 17.23 8.63 13.73
N THR A 382 17.60 7.51 14.36
CA THR A 382 18.61 6.57 13.84
C THR A 382 18.04 5.79 12.67
N GLY A 383 18.77 5.71 11.55
CA GLY A 383 18.35 4.99 10.34
C GLY A 383 17.14 5.57 9.59
N THR A 384 16.36 6.43 10.23
CA THR A 384 15.23 7.15 9.63
C THR A 384 15.68 8.49 9.05
N MET A 385 16.11 9.43 9.89
CA MET A 385 16.60 10.76 9.47
C MET A 385 18.11 10.80 9.25
N THR A 386 18.81 9.80 9.75
CA THR A 386 20.24 9.58 9.57
C THR A 386 20.51 8.27 8.83
N GLU A 387 21.71 8.10 8.30
CA GLU A 387 22.11 6.91 7.52
C GLU A 387 22.24 5.66 8.40
N GLY A 388 22.34 5.80 9.72
CA GLY A 388 22.64 4.68 10.62
C GLY A 388 24.09 4.23 10.55
N VAL A 389 24.94 5.00 9.84
CA VAL A 389 26.37 4.76 9.66
C VAL A 389 27.13 5.92 10.28
N PHE A 390 28.01 5.58 11.22
CA PHE A 390 28.87 6.55 11.88
C PHE A 390 29.96 7.05 10.93
N LYS A 391 30.14 8.37 10.85
CA LYS A 391 31.24 9.00 10.11
C LYS A 391 32.00 9.97 11.01
N VAL A 392 33.32 10.00 10.83
CA VAL A 392 34.19 10.99 11.49
C VAL A 392 33.79 12.39 10.99
N GLN A 393 33.46 13.28 11.92
CA GLN A 393 33.04 14.65 11.62
C GLN A 393 34.21 15.62 11.70
N GLU A 394 34.98 15.53 12.78
CA GLU A 394 36.09 16.42 13.07
C GLU A 394 37.17 15.68 13.85
N VAL A 395 38.43 15.89 13.46
CA VAL A 395 39.62 15.41 14.16
C VAL A 395 40.36 16.62 14.71
N LYS A 396 40.58 16.66 16.02
CA LYS A 396 41.36 17.71 16.70
C LYS A 396 42.55 17.08 17.41
N ILE A 397 43.74 17.22 16.81
CA ILE A 397 45.01 16.82 17.43
C ILE A 397 45.70 18.06 17.98
N LEU A 398 46.26 17.96 19.19
CA LEU A 398 46.91 19.09 19.85
C LEU A 398 48.27 19.43 19.21
N PRO A 399 48.69 20.72 19.25
CA PRO A 399 50.00 21.13 18.78
C PRO A 399 51.09 20.42 19.58
N GLY A 400 51.86 19.55 18.93
CA GLY A 400 52.89 18.70 19.57
C GLY A 400 52.83 17.23 19.18
N PHE A 401 51.76 16.80 18.51
CA PHE A 401 51.62 15.46 17.93
C PHE A 401 51.42 15.57 16.41
N ASP A 402 51.98 14.62 15.66
CA ASP A 402 51.72 14.48 14.24
C ASP A 402 50.33 13.85 14.04
N GLN A 403 49.46 14.54 13.32
CA GLN A 403 48.08 14.11 13.09
C GLN A 403 48.02 12.79 12.31
N ASP A 404 48.84 12.64 11.26
CA ASP A 404 48.80 11.44 10.41
C ASP A 404 49.38 10.24 11.15
N GLU A 405 50.42 10.44 11.96
CA GLU A 405 51.00 9.39 12.80
C GLU A 405 49.99 8.89 13.84
N ILE A 406 49.35 9.81 14.59
CA ILE A 406 48.36 9.45 15.61
C ILE A 406 47.14 8.75 14.96
N LEU A 407 46.67 9.22 13.81
CA LEU A 407 45.52 8.59 13.14
C LEU A 407 45.84 7.17 12.66
N LYS A 408 47.05 6.90 12.16
CA LYS A 408 47.49 5.54 11.81
C LYS A 408 47.56 4.63 13.03
N LEU A 409 48.08 5.13 14.15
CA LEU A 409 48.14 4.40 15.41
C LEU A 409 46.74 4.06 15.94
N VAL A 410 45.82 5.03 15.89
CA VAL A 410 44.42 4.84 16.29
C VAL A 410 43.71 3.84 15.37
N ASN A 411 43.87 3.93 14.05
CA ASN A 411 43.31 2.99 13.08
C ASN A 411 43.83 1.56 13.30
N ALA A 412 45.13 1.40 13.57
CA ALA A 412 45.72 0.11 13.90
C ALA A 412 45.11 -0.48 15.18
N LEU A 413 44.94 0.33 16.24
CA LEU A 413 44.34 -0.12 17.50
C LEU A 413 42.86 -0.50 17.33
N GLU A 414 42.08 0.36 16.68
CA GLU A 414 40.65 0.15 16.44
C GLU A 414 40.38 -1.02 15.50
N SER A 415 41.33 -1.42 14.64
CA SER A 415 41.22 -2.64 13.83
C SER A 415 41.04 -3.93 14.65
N LYS A 416 41.34 -3.89 15.95
CA LYS A 416 41.14 -4.99 16.89
C LYS A 416 39.76 -4.98 17.55
N SER A 417 38.96 -3.92 17.35
CA SER A 417 37.62 -3.77 17.90
C SER A 417 36.55 -4.17 16.90
N THR A 418 35.45 -4.70 17.41
CA THR A 418 34.23 -4.99 16.64
C THR A 418 33.19 -3.87 16.75
N HIS A 419 33.51 -2.76 17.43
CA HIS A 419 32.57 -1.66 17.63
C HIS A 419 32.36 -0.87 16.32
N PRO A 420 31.12 -0.43 15.98
CA PRO A 420 30.83 0.39 14.78
C PRO A 420 31.64 1.70 14.65
N VAL A 421 32.27 2.13 15.73
CA VAL A 421 33.15 3.30 15.79
C VAL A 421 34.48 3.02 15.10
N ALA A 422 35.00 1.80 15.25
CA ALA A 422 36.22 1.36 14.60
C ALA A 422 36.09 1.41 13.09
N THR A 423 34.93 0.98 12.56
CA THR A 423 34.62 1.04 11.12
C THR A 423 34.67 2.49 10.60
N ALA A 424 34.07 3.43 11.34
CA ALA A 424 34.07 4.84 10.96
C ALA A 424 35.49 5.45 10.91
N ILE A 425 36.36 5.04 11.84
CA ILE A 425 37.77 5.47 11.86
C ILE A 425 38.53 4.84 10.70
N HIS A 426 38.30 3.56 10.43
CA HIS A 426 38.94 2.85 9.33
C HIS A 426 38.59 3.46 7.97
N GLU A 427 37.31 3.78 7.73
CA GLU A 427 36.87 4.46 6.52
C GLU A 427 37.48 5.86 6.36
N TYR A 428 37.70 6.58 7.47
CA TYR A 428 38.28 7.92 7.44
C TYR A 428 39.79 7.92 7.18
N VAL A 429 40.52 6.96 7.77
CA VAL A 429 42.00 6.91 7.70
C VAL A 429 42.50 6.09 6.49
N GLY A 430 41.78 5.04 6.09
CA GLY A 430 42.15 4.16 4.98
C GLY A 430 42.86 2.87 5.41
N GLU A 431 43.75 2.34 4.56
CA GLU A 431 44.40 1.03 4.75
C GLU A 431 45.12 0.92 6.11
N ILE A 432 44.97 -0.24 6.75
CA ILE A 432 45.64 -0.54 8.02
C ILE A 432 47.13 -0.73 7.74
N ASP A 433 47.95 0.10 8.37
CA ASP A 433 49.39 -0.06 8.33
C ASP A 433 49.82 -1.26 9.17
N SER A 434 50.06 -2.37 8.48
CA SER A 434 50.48 -3.64 9.08
C SER A 434 51.91 -3.64 9.62
N SER A 435 52.68 -2.56 9.39
CA SER A 435 54.01 -2.38 9.99
C SER A 435 53.96 -1.94 11.47
N ILE A 436 52.81 -1.44 11.93
CA ILE A 436 52.61 -1.00 13.31
C ILE A 436 52.39 -2.21 14.21
N ASN A 437 53.37 -2.50 15.07
CA ASN A 437 53.26 -3.59 16.05
C ASN A 437 52.59 -3.07 17.34
N LEU A 438 51.43 -3.63 17.67
CA LEU A 438 50.69 -3.34 18.90
C LEU A 438 51.00 -4.42 19.94
N GLU A 439 51.56 -4.01 21.06
CA GLU A 439 51.82 -4.89 22.21
C GLU A 439 50.79 -4.65 23.31
N ASN A 440 50.48 -5.68 24.12
CA ASN A 440 49.58 -5.59 25.28
C ASN A 440 48.22 -4.91 25.00
N THR A 441 47.57 -5.27 23.89
CA THR A 441 46.26 -4.72 23.56
C THR A 441 45.18 -5.23 24.52
N GLU A 442 44.48 -4.31 25.18
CA GLU A 442 43.40 -4.60 26.13
C GLU A 442 42.17 -3.73 25.82
N GLU A 443 40.99 -4.35 25.78
CA GLU A 443 39.72 -3.64 25.70
C GLU A 443 39.11 -3.50 27.10
N ILE A 444 38.90 -2.27 27.54
CA ILE A 444 38.24 -1.96 28.81
C ILE A 444 36.78 -1.62 28.51
N ALA A 445 35.90 -2.58 28.80
CA ALA A 445 34.46 -2.45 28.57
C ALA A 445 33.89 -1.12 29.12
N GLY A 446 33.15 -0.42 28.27
CA GLY A 446 32.54 0.87 28.59
C GLY A 446 33.50 2.06 28.73
N HIS A 447 34.80 1.87 28.44
CA HIS A 447 35.82 2.92 28.49
C HIS A 447 36.55 3.10 27.15
N GLY A 448 37.12 2.03 26.58
CA GLY A 448 37.86 2.07 25.32
C GLY A 448 38.98 1.03 25.25
N LEU A 449 39.95 1.26 24.37
CA LEU A 449 41.08 0.38 24.07
C LEU A 449 42.39 0.97 24.56
N ILE A 450 43.33 0.09 24.92
CA ILE A 450 44.69 0.43 25.29
C ILE A 450 45.64 -0.49 24.54
N ALA A 451 46.77 0.04 24.08
CA ALA A 451 47.89 -0.75 23.61
C ALA A 451 49.22 0.00 23.84
N THR A 452 50.32 -0.75 23.82
CA THR A 452 51.67 -0.19 23.81
C THR A 452 52.21 -0.23 22.38
N VAL A 453 52.66 0.91 21.86
CA VAL A 453 53.26 1.03 20.52
C VAL A 453 54.62 1.71 20.63
N ASN A 454 55.67 1.08 20.09
CA ASN A 454 57.04 1.58 20.19
C ASN A 454 57.49 1.87 21.64
N GLY A 455 57.02 1.06 22.60
CA GLY A 455 57.31 1.22 24.03
C GLY A 455 56.55 2.36 24.72
N LYS A 456 55.53 2.94 24.06
CA LYS A 456 54.73 4.06 24.57
C LYS A 456 53.25 3.67 24.63
N ASP A 457 52.56 4.13 25.67
CA ASP A 457 51.14 3.82 25.84
C ASP A 457 50.25 4.68 24.95
N LEU A 458 49.31 4.02 24.27
CA LEU A 458 48.25 4.60 23.46
C LEU A 458 46.91 4.22 24.08
N LEU A 459 46.09 5.23 24.40
CA LEU A 459 44.73 5.05 24.91
C LEU A 459 43.73 5.71 23.96
N VAL A 460 42.70 4.98 23.56
CA VAL A 460 41.63 5.44 22.66
C VAL A 460 40.29 5.08 23.27
N GLY A 461 39.46 6.07 23.61
CA GLY A 461 38.19 5.79 24.28
C GLY A 461 37.44 7.04 24.73
N ASN A 462 36.51 6.88 25.67
CA ASN A 462 35.79 8.01 26.25
C ASN A 462 36.61 8.72 27.34
N PHE A 463 36.15 9.88 27.83
CA PHE A 463 36.86 10.64 28.87
C PHE A 463 36.97 9.89 30.21
N LYS A 464 36.10 8.91 30.50
CA LYS A 464 36.25 8.07 31.71
C LYS A 464 37.54 7.24 31.65
N LEU A 465 37.98 6.84 30.45
CA LEU A 465 39.27 6.19 30.25
C LEU A 465 40.42 7.14 30.59
N MET A 466 40.33 8.40 30.15
CA MET A 466 41.34 9.42 30.45
C MET A 466 41.44 9.69 31.95
N ASP A 467 40.30 9.79 32.64
CA ASP A 467 40.26 9.97 34.09
C ASP A 467 40.86 8.78 34.83
N LYS A 468 40.59 7.54 34.37
CA LYS A 468 41.10 6.30 34.96
C LYS A 468 42.64 6.23 34.93
N PHE A 469 43.26 6.76 33.87
CA PHE A 469 44.71 6.81 33.71
C PHE A 469 45.32 8.17 34.11
N ASN A 470 44.52 9.03 34.74
CA ASN A 470 44.93 10.32 35.28
C ASN A 470 45.54 11.27 34.21
N ILE A 471 45.04 11.17 32.98
CA ILE A 471 45.45 12.02 31.85
C ILE A 471 44.76 13.38 31.98
N LYS A 472 45.54 14.47 32.00
CA LYS A 472 45.00 15.84 32.06
C LYS A 472 44.57 16.33 30.68
N TYR A 473 43.39 16.94 30.61
CA TYR A 473 42.82 17.58 29.41
C TYR A 473 42.13 18.90 29.79
N ASP A 474 42.24 19.93 28.94
CA ASP A 474 41.70 21.27 29.16
C ASP A 474 40.37 21.53 28.41
N ILE A 475 39.76 20.47 27.85
CA ILE A 475 38.55 20.55 27.06
C ILE A 475 37.37 20.10 27.92
N ASP A 476 36.28 20.87 27.95
CA ASP A 476 35.04 20.45 28.58
C ASP A 476 34.27 19.50 27.64
N PRO A 477 34.20 18.19 27.93
CA PRO A 477 33.53 17.22 27.08
C PRO A 477 32.03 17.49 26.92
N SER A 478 31.42 18.22 27.86
CA SER A 478 29.99 18.50 27.85
C SER A 478 29.58 19.53 26.78
N THR A 479 30.55 20.30 26.26
CA THR A 479 30.31 21.31 25.21
C THR A 479 30.27 20.72 23.81
N ILE A 480 30.81 19.52 23.62
CA ILE A 480 30.89 18.87 22.32
C ILE A 480 29.66 17.98 22.15
N VAL A 481 28.92 18.24 21.07
CA VAL A 481 27.62 17.61 20.81
C VAL A 481 27.75 16.15 20.38
N TYR A 482 28.77 15.82 19.59
CA TYR A 482 28.95 14.51 18.97
C TYR A 482 29.52 13.46 19.92
N THR A 483 29.51 12.20 19.51
CA THR A 483 30.23 11.14 20.23
C THR A 483 31.72 11.43 20.14
N ILE A 484 32.41 11.43 21.28
CA ILE A 484 33.81 11.85 21.38
C ILE A 484 34.67 10.64 21.72
N ILE A 485 35.76 10.52 20.99
CA ILE A 485 36.82 9.56 21.23
C ILE A 485 38.05 10.38 21.59
N ALA A 486 38.38 10.38 22.87
CA ALA A 486 39.60 10.94 23.40
C ALA A 486 40.78 10.03 23.04
N ILE A 487 41.89 10.65 22.67
CA ILE A 487 43.15 9.97 22.36
C ILE A 487 44.21 10.48 23.33
N ALA A 488 44.93 9.56 23.96
CA ALA A 488 46.14 9.87 24.72
C ALA A 488 47.31 9.04 24.22
N TYR A 489 48.48 9.68 24.13
CA TYR A 489 49.73 9.06 23.71
C TYR A 489 50.85 9.53 24.65
N GLU A 490 51.71 8.61 25.10
CA GLU A 490 52.77 8.90 26.09
C GLU A 490 52.26 9.52 27.41
N GLY A 491 51.08 9.10 27.88
CA GLY A 491 50.49 9.64 29.11
C GLY A 491 50.06 11.11 29.01
N LYS A 492 49.98 11.67 27.79
CA LYS A 492 49.48 13.01 27.50
C LYS A 492 48.25 12.93 26.62
N PHE A 493 47.30 13.84 26.82
CA PHE A 493 46.17 13.98 25.92
C PHE A 493 46.68 14.43 24.55
N ALA A 494 46.46 13.62 23.52
CA ALA A 494 46.92 13.87 22.16
C ALA A 494 45.86 14.58 21.31
N GLY A 495 44.58 14.34 21.60
CA GLY A 495 43.49 14.95 20.86
C GLY A 495 42.16 14.23 21.03
N LEU A 496 41.21 14.59 20.16
CA LEU A 496 39.91 13.93 20.09
C LEU A 496 39.44 13.76 18.64
N ILE A 497 38.69 12.69 18.42
CA ILE A 497 37.93 12.44 17.20
C ILE A 497 36.45 12.53 17.57
N THR A 498 35.69 13.29 16.79
CA THR A 498 34.24 13.34 16.91
C THR A 498 33.62 12.49 15.83
N ILE A 499 32.66 11.66 16.25
CA ILE A 499 31.91 10.78 15.37
C ILE A 499 30.43 11.06 15.55
N ALA A 500 29.73 11.14 14.44
CA ALA A 500 28.29 11.28 14.42
C ALA A 500 27.70 10.44 13.31
N ASP A 501 26.44 10.10 13.49
CA ASP A 501 25.63 9.51 12.43
C ASP A 501 25.38 10.57 11.34
N SER A 502 25.57 10.19 10.08
CA SER A 502 25.40 11.09 8.94
C SER A 502 23.92 11.39 8.73
N ILE A 503 23.56 12.66 8.55
CA ILE A 503 22.18 13.07 8.24
C ILE A 503 21.92 12.78 6.76
N LYS A 504 20.79 12.14 6.43
CA LYS A 504 20.40 11.89 5.04
C LYS A 504 20.26 13.20 4.26
N GLU A 505 20.74 13.23 3.01
CA GLU A 505 20.76 14.45 2.19
C GLU A 505 19.38 15.08 2.00
N ASP A 506 18.33 14.26 1.90
CA ASP A 506 16.95 14.69 1.68
C ASP A 506 16.16 14.97 2.97
N ALA A 507 16.77 14.75 4.15
CA ALA A 507 16.14 14.99 5.44
C ALA A 507 15.65 16.45 5.59
N GLY A 508 16.52 17.43 5.32
CA GLY A 508 16.18 18.85 5.44
C GLY A 508 15.10 19.30 4.44
N ILE A 509 15.09 18.73 3.23
CA ILE A 509 14.05 19.01 2.22
C ILE A 509 12.71 18.42 2.67
N THR A 510 12.74 17.23 3.26
CA THR A 510 11.56 16.53 3.80
C THR A 510 10.84 17.39 4.83
N ILE A 511 11.58 17.93 5.81
CA ILE A 511 10.99 18.76 6.86
C ILE A 511 10.34 20.03 6.27
N LYS A 512 11.02 20.70 5.33
CA LYS A 512 10.43 21.86 4.63
C LYS A 512 9.13 21.51 3.91
N LYS A 513 9.08 20.37 3.22
CA LYS A 513 7.86 19.90 2.54
C LYS A 513 6.75 19.57 3.53
N LEU A 514 7.05 18.95 4.67
CA LEU A 514 6.08 18.66 5.72
C LEU A 514 5.51 19.95 6.34
N HIS A 515 6.35 20.95 6.59
CA HIS A 515 5.91 22.27 7.07
C HIS A 515 5.01 22.98 6.04
N ASN A 516 5.35 22.91 4.74
CA ASN A 516 4.49 23.44 3.68
C ASN A 516 3.12 22.73 3.60
N LEU A 517 3.03 21.49 4.05
CA LEU A 517 1.78 20.73 4.17
C LEU A 517 1.02 21.01 5.49
N ASN A 518 1.52 21.93 6.32
CA ASN A 518 1.04 22.26 7.67
C ASN A 518 1.06 21.05 8.62
N VAL A 519 2.06 20.17 8.47
CA VAL A 519 2.26 19.00 9.32
C VAL A 519 3.32 19.33 10.37
N LYS A 520 2.99 19.15 11.65
CA LYS A 520 3.94 19.32 12.76
C LYS A 520 4.91 18.16 12.79
N VAL A 521 6.19 18.46 13.00
CA VAL A 521 7.23 17.43 13.03
C VAL A 521 7.80 17.27 14.44
N THR A 522 7.92 16.02 14.88
CA THR A 522 8.57 15.67 16.15
C THR A 522 9.63 14.59 15.92
N MET A 523 10.81 14.75 16.51
CA MET A 523 11.87 13.74 16.54
C MET A 523 11.94 13.09 17.92
N LEU A 524 11.96 11.76 17.95
CA LEU A 524 12.17 10.95 19.15
C LEU A 524 13.43 10.08 18.97
N SER A 525 14.25 9.92 20.01
CA SER A 525 15.41 9.03 19.95
C SER A 525 15.86 8.59 21.34
N GLY A 526 16.53 7.45 21.41
CA GLY A 526 17.26 7.01 22.61
C GLY A 526 18.63 7.68 22.78
N ASP A 527 19.10 8.39 21.76
CA ASP A 527 20.37 9.13 21.80
C ASP A 527 20.32 10.31 22.78
N LYS A 528 21.50 10.76 23.21
CA LYS A 528 21.65 11.92 24.10
C LYS A 528 20.86 13.13 23.60
N SER A 529 20.11 13.78 24.49
CA SER A 529 19.29 14.95 24.17
C SER A 529 20.04 16.09 23.47
N SER A 530 21.32 16.28 23.78
CA SER A 530 22.17 17.27 23.10
C SER A 530 22.35 16.97 21.60
N VAL A 531 22.61 15.71 21.25
CA VAL A 531 22.75 15.23 19.86
C VAL A 531 21.44 15.42 19.11
N VAL A 532 20.33 14.93 19.70
CA VAL A 532 19.01 14.95 19.06
C VAL A 532 18.56 16.40 18.79
N LYS A 533 18.73 17.31 19.74
CA LYS A 533 18.39 18.74 19.57
C LYS A 533 19.24 19.41 18.49
N TYR A 534 20.53 19.08 18.41
CA TYR A 534 21.41 19.62 17.37
C TYR A 534 21.02 19.14 15.98
N VAL A 535 20.78 17.83 15.80
CA VAL A 535 20.31 17.27 14.52
C VAL A 535 18.99 17.92 14.13
N ALA A 536 18.01 17.97 15.04
CA ALA A 536 16.72 18.61 14.83
C ALA A 536 16.85 20.07 14.39
N HIS A 537 17.69 20.87 15.05
CA HIS A 537 17.93 22.26 14.67
C HIS A 537 18.56 22.39 13.27
N LYS A 538 19.49 21.50 12.92
CA LYS A 538 20.17 21.49 11.61
C LYS A 538 19.20 21.20 10.44
N ILE A 539 18.21 20.33 10.65
CA ILE A 539 17.20 20.00 9.62
C ILE A 539 15.87 20.76 9.76
N GLY A 540 15.70 21.52 10.83
CA GLY A 540 14.56 22.41 11.07
C GLY A 540 13.34 21.76 11.72
N ILE A 541 13.51 20.76 12.59
CA ILE A 541 12.41 20.13 13.34
C ILE A 541 12.07 20.94 14.59
N ASP A 542 10.76 21.15 14.82
CA ASP A 542 10.24 21.99 15.92
C ASP A 542 10.42 21.35 17.31
N ASN A 543 10.15 20.05 17.42
CA ASN A 543 10.14 19.33 18.70
C ASN A 543 11.07 18.13 18.65
N ALA A 544 11.99 18.02 19.61
CA ALA A 544 13.02 16.98 19.62
C ALA A 544 13.28 16.49 21.05
N PHE A 545 13.18 15.19 21.26
CA PHE A 545 13.34 14.55 22.56
C PHE A 545 14.34 13.39 22.46
N GLY A 546 15.42 13.47 23.23
CA GLY A 546 16.42 12.42 23.37
C GLY A 546 16.36 11.75 24.75
N ASP A 547 17.28 10.83 24.99
CA ASP A 547 17.39 10.00 26.19
C ASP A 547 16.11 9.20 26.48
N LEU A 548 15.37 8.80 25.44
CA LEU A 548 14.10 8.09 25.57
C LEU A 548 14.28 6.58 25.58
N LEU A 549 13.61 5.90 26.52
CA LEU A 549 13.37 4.46 26.44
C LEU A 549 12.20 4.16 25.48
N PRO A 550 12.03 2.91 25.00
CA PRO A 550 10.90 2.54 24.14
C PRO A 550 9.53 2.92 24.73
N GLU A 551 9.35 2.76 26.05
CA GLU A 551 8.13 3.16 26.76
C GLU A 551 7.89 4.68 26.75
N ASP A 552 8.97 5.47 26.82
CA ASP A 552 8.87 6.93 26.78
C ASP A 552 8.47 7.42 25.38
N LYS A 553 8.93 6.75 24.32
CA LYS A 553 8.48 7.03 22.95
C LYS A 553 6.97 6.78 22.82
N VAL A 554 6.48 5.67 23.37
CA VAL A 554 5.03 5.35 23.41
C VAL A 554 4.26 6.43 24.17
N ASN A 555 4.75 6.87 25.32
CA ASN A 555 4.08 7.90 26.12
C ASN A 555 4.01 9.25 25.38
N LYS A 556 5.06 9.64 24.65
CA LYS A 556 5.05 10.85 23.82
C LYS A 556 4.03 10.79 22.71
N VAL A 557 3.88 9.64 22.05
CA VAL A 557 2.83 9.46 21.04
C VAL A 557 1.45 9.49 21.67
N LYS A 558 1.25 8.90 22.86
CA LYS A 558 -0.02 9.00 23.60
C LYS A 558 -0.38 10.46 23.95
N GLU A 559 0.59 11.29 24.31
CA GLU A 559 0.36 12.72 24.58
C GLU A 559 -0.20 13.45 23.34
N ILE A 560 0.30 13.13 22.14
CA ILE A 560 -0.21 13.69 20.88
C ILE A 560 -1.62 13.18 20.61
N LYS A 561 -1.85 11.87 20.72
CA LYS A 561 -3.18 11.27 20.51
C LYS A 561 -4.22 11.76 21.52
N ALA A 562 -3.82 12.07 22.76
CA ALA A 562 -4.70 12.64 23.77
C ALA A 562 -5.26 14.02 23.38
N ARG A 563 -4.55 14.77 22.52
CA ARG A 563 -5.03 16.03 21.93
C ARG A 563 -6.01 15.84 20.78
N LYS A 564 -6.34 14.58 20.43
CA LYS A 564 -7.12 14.17 19.26
C LYS A 564 -6.51 14.61 17.93
N GLU A 565 -5.18 14.78 17.90
CA GLU A 565 -4.46 15.03 16.67
C GLU A 565 -4.01 13.70 16.05
N SER A 566 -4.09 13.59 14.73
CA SER A 566 -3.68 12.41 13.97
C SER A 566 -2.17 12.32 13.86
N VAL A 567 -1.62 11.12 14.05
CA VAL A 567 -0.17 10.89 14.13
C VAL A 567 0.31 9.79 13.17
N ALA A 568 1.29 10.11 12.34
CA ALA A 568 2.15 9.12 11.70
C ALA A 568 3.39 8.91 12.55
N PHE A 569 3.80 7.66 12.73
CA PHE A 569 5.11 7.35 13.27
C PHE A 569 5.99 6.74 12.17
N VAL A 570 7.23 7.23 12.06
CA VAL A 570 8.22 6.76 11.08
C VAL A 570 9.41 6.17 11.79
N GLY A 571 9.75 4.92 11.48
CA GLY A 571 10.89 4.21 12.07
C GLY A 571 11.43 3.12 11.15
N ASP A 572 12.60 2.58 11.48
CA ASP A 572 13.32 1.55 10.73
C ASP A 572 13.41 0.21 11.50
N GLY A 573 13.25 0.23 12.82
CA GLY A 573 13.57 -0.92 13.69
C GLY A 573 12.41 -1.61 14.41
N VAL A 574 12.67 -2.86 14.83
CA VAL A 574 11.80 -3.69 15.70
C VAL A 574 11.52 -2.99 17.05
N ASN A 575 12.46 -2.18 17.52
CA ASN A 575 12.34 -1.43 18.79
C ASN A 575 11.21 -0.41 18.77
N ASP A 576 10.76 0.02 17.59
CA ASP A 576 9.70 1.01 17.43
C ASP A 576 8.34 0.38 17.09
N ALA A 577 8.26 -0.95 16.94
CA ALA A 577 7.00 -1.65 16.65
C ALA A 577 5.85 -1.29 17.61
N PRO A 578 6.06 -1.13 18.94
CA PRO A 578 4.98 -0.68 19.83
C PRO A 578 4.45 0.73 19.52
N VAL A 579 5.32 1.62 19.04
CA VAL A 579 4.98 3.01 18.70
C VAL A 579 4.29 3.08 17.34
N VAL A 580 4.79 2.32 16.37
CA VAL A 580 4.19 2.10 15.05
C VAL A 580 2.75 1.62 15.21
N ALA A 581 2.52 0.57 16.01
CA ALA A 581 1.19 0.01 16.25
C ALA A 581 0.21 0.96 16.97
N LEU A 582 0.73 1.88 17.80
CA LEU A 582 -0.10 2.87 18.49
C LEU A 582 -0.51 4.04 17.58
N SER A 583 0.32 4.36 16.58
CA SER A 583 0.10 5.47 15.67
C SER A 583 -1.16 5.26 14.81
N ASP A 584 -1.66 6.33 14.17
CA ASP A 584 -2.80 6.18 13.27
C ASP A 584 -2.36 5.60 11.91
N VAL A 585 -1.11 5.88 11.53
CA VAL A 585 -0.40 5.29 10.39
C VAL A 585 1.06 5.03 10.77
N GLY A 586 1.45 3.77 10.78
CA GLY A 586 2.84 3.35 10.94
C GLY A 586 3.59 3.33 9.61
N ILE A 587 4.70 4.06 9.50
CA ILE A 587 5.54 4.11 8.31
C ILE A 587 6.89 3.44 8.60
N ALA A 588 7.20 2.39 7.87
CA ALA A 588 8.52 1.76 7.89
C ALA A 588 9.43 2.40 6.83
N MET A 589 10.65 2.74 7.23
CA MET A 589 11.76 3.03 6.34
C MET A 589 12.47 1.70 6.04
N GLY A 590 12.60 1.34 4.76
CA GLY A 590 13.39 0.17 4.39
C GLY A 590 13.09 -0.32 2.99
N GLY A 591 14.06 -0.21 2.08
CA GLY A 591 14.11 -1.12 0.92
C GLY A 591 14.43 -2.56 1.29
N LEU A 592 14.95 -2.72 2.51
CA LEU A 592 15.57 -3.91 3.08
C LEU A 592 15.49 -3.90 4.63
N GLY A 593 14.53 -3.17 5.22
CA GLY A 593 14.32 -3.18 6.68
C GLY A 593 14.09 -4.60 7.20
N SER A 594 14.31 -4.84 8.51
CA SER A 594 14.07 -6.17 9.08
C SER A 594 12.65 -6.64 8.75
N ASP A 595 12.48 -7.90 8.33
CA ASP A 595 11.19 -8.44 7.90
C ASP A 595 10.06 -8.14 8.90
N ALA A 596 10.40 -8.08 10.20
CA ALA A 596 9.50 -7.73 11.30
C ALA A 596 8.95 -6.28 11.24
N THR A 597 9.72 -5.29 10.81
CA THR A 597 9.24 -3.89 10.68
C THR A 597 8.34 -3.75 9.46
N ILE A 598 8.69 -4.42 8.36
CA ILE A 598 7.84 -4.47 7.16
C ILE A 598 6.52 -5.16 7.48
N GLU A 599 6.51 -6.21 8.31
CA GLU A 599 5.30 -6.95 8.69
C GLU A 599 4.36 -6.13 9.58
N THR A 600 4.90 -5.26 10.44
CA THR A 600 4.10 -4.46 11.39
C THR A 600 3.64 -3.10 10.88
N ALA A 601 4.31 -2.53 9.86
CA ALA A 601 3.98 -1.20 9.35
C ALA A 601 2.77 -1.19 8.40
N ASP A 602 2.05 -0.06 8.37
CA ASP A 602 0.90 0.16 7.50
C ASP A 602 1.31 0.66 6.11
N VAL A 603 2.39 1.45 6.08
CA VAL A 603 3.02 2.03 4.90
C VAL A 603 4.52 1.71 4.91
N VAL A 604 5.08 1.35 3.76
CA VAL A 604 6.49 1.00 3.63
C VAL A 604 7.14 1.89 2.56
N ILE A 605 8.26 2.54 2.90
CA ILE A 605 9.08 3.33 1.98
C ILE A 605 10.27 2.48 1.54
N GLN A 606 10.33 2.16 0.24
CA GLN A 606 11.25 1.17 -0.33
C GLN A 606 12.67 1.67 -0.59
N ASP A 607 12.95 2.97 -0.55
CA ASP A 607 14.27 3.51 -0.89
C ASP A 607 14.96 4.21 0.28
N ASP A 608 14.43 4.02 1.50
CA ASP A 608 14.94 4.62 2.74
C ASP A 608 15.05 6.15 2.69
N LYS A 609 14.31 6.82 1.80
CA LYS A 609 14.33 8.29 1.65
C LYS A 609 13.19 8.97 2.42
N PRO A 610 13.48 9.78 3.45
CA PRO A 610 12.48 10.57 4.15
C PRO A 610 11.61 11.43 3.22
N SER A 611 12.14 11.84 2.07
CA SER A 611 11.41 12.66 1.09
C SER A 611 10.15 12.00 0.51
N LYS A 612 10.00 10.68 0.66
CA LYS A 612 8.79 9.95 0.29
C LYS A 612 7.63 10.14 1.26
N ILE A 613 7.89 10.52 2.52
CA ILE A 613 6.85 10.77 3.54
C ILE A 613 5.88 11.88 3.09
N PRO A 614 6.35 13.10 2.71
CA PRO A 614 5.44 14.14 2.23
C PRO A 614 4.75 13.75 0.90
N ILE A 615 5.41 12.95 0.05
CA ILE A 615 4.81 12.42 -1.18
C ILE A 615 3.65 11.49 -0.84
N ALA A 616 3.83 10.58 0.13
CA ALA A 616 2.78 9.66 0.60
C ALA A 616 1.55 10.43 1.13
N ILE A 617 1.79 11.47 1.93
CA ILE A 617 0.72 12.36 2.45
C ILE A 617 0.00 13.07 1.28
N ASN A 618 0.76 13.58 0.30
CA ASN A 618 0.17 14.26 -0.86
C ASN A 618 -0.67 13.30 -1.72
N ILE A 619 -0.20 12.07 -1.96
CA ILE A 619 -0.96 11.04 -2.67
C ILE A 619 -2.26 10.72 -1.92
N GLY A 620 -2.21 10.54 -0.59
CA GLY A 620 -3.41 10.36 0.23
C GLY A 620 -4.39 11.52 0.06
N LYS A 621 -3.91 12.77 0.19
CA LYS A 621 -4.73 13.99 0.03
C LYS A 621 -5.37 14.10 -1.36
N GLN A 622 -4.63 13.82 -2.44
CA GLN A 622 -5.19 13.84 -3.79
C GLN A 622 -6.19 12.70 -4.02
N THR A 623 -5.92 11.50 -3.49
CA THR A 623 -6.86 10.37 -3.58
C THR A 623 -8.18 10.72 -2.91
N LYS A 624 -8.12 11.20 -1.66
CA LYS A 624 -9.30 11.62 -0.91
C LYS A 624 -10.07 12.73 -1.63
N LYS A 625 -9.36 13.69 -2.23
CA LYS A 625 -9.98 14.77 -3.02
C LYS A 625 -10.74 14.22 -4.24
N ILE A 626 -10.16 13.29 -5.00
CA ILE A 626 -10.80 12.66 -6.15
C ILE A 626 -12.03 11.85 -5.74
N VAL A 627 -11.92 11.09 -4.65
CA VAL A 627 -13.05 10.34 -4.07
C VAL A 627 -14.19 11.29 -3.70
N TRP A 628 -13.91 12.39 -3.00
CA TRP A 628 -14.93 13.39 -2.67
C TRP A 628 -15.51 14.11 -3.88
N GLN A 629 -14.71 14.39 -4.91
CA GLN A 629 -15.21 14.94 -6.17
C GLN A 629 -16.22 13.99 -6.84
N ASN A 630 -15.92 12.68 -6.87
CA ASN A 630 -16.82 11.68 -7.42
C ASN A 630 -18.11 11.57 -6.59
N ILE A 631 -17.99 11.62 -5.26
CA ILE A 631 -19.14 11.61 -4.36
C ILE A 631 -20.05 12.82 -4.62
N ILE A 632 -19.47 14.02 -4.65
CA ILE A 632 -20.22 15.27 -4.89
C ILE A 632 -20.86 15.24 -6.29
N LEU A 633 -20.11 14.85 -7.32
CA LEU A 633 -20.62 14.76 -8.70
C LEU A 633 -21.83 13.82 -8.78
N ALA A 634 -21.71 12.62 -8.22
CA ALA A 634 -22.77 11.61 -8.26
C ALA A 634 -24.03 12.08 -7.51
N PHE A 635 -23.90 12.67 -6.32
CA PHE A 635 -25.05 13.18 -5.57
C PHE A 635 -25.71 14.39 -6.23
N VAL A 636 -24.92 15.33 -6.79
CA VAL A 636 -25.46 16.53 -7.43
C VAL A 636 -26.26 16.15 -8.67
N VAL A 637 -25.70 15.34 -9.57
CA VAL A 637 -26.41 14.92 -10.79
C VAL A 637 -27.65 14.12 -10.41
N LYS A 638 -27.53 13.20 -9.45
CA LYS A 638 -28.67 12.41 -9.00
C LYS A 638 -29.79 13.27 -8.41
N ALA A 639 -29.47 14.24 -7.57
CA ALA A 639 -30.48 15.14 -7.00
C ALA A 639 -31.25 15.90 -8.11
N ILE A 640 -30.54 16.39 -9.13
CA ILE A 640 -31.15 17.07 -10.28
C ILE A 640 -32.08 16.12 -11.04
N VAL A 641 -31.60 14.93 -11.41
CA VAL A 641 -32.38 13.97 -12.19
C VAL A 641 -33.56 13.44 -11.37
N LEU A 642 -33.43 13.23 -10.05
CA LEU A 642 -34.54 12.81 -9.17
C LEU A 642 -35.66 13.84 -9.14
N VAL A 643 -35.32 15.14 -9.04
CA VAL A 643 -36.32 16.22 -9.07
C VAL A 643 -37.02 16.26 -10.43
N LEU A 644 -36.28 16.09 -11.54
CA LEU A 644 -36.87 16.05 -12.88
C LEU A 644 -37.78 14.83 -13.08
N GLY A 645 -37.38 13.65 -12.57
CA GLY A 645 -38.16 12.42 -12.62
C GLY A 645 -39.44 12.49 -11.78
N ALA A 646 -39.34 13.00 -10.54
CA ALA A 646 -40.50 13.23 -9.69
C ALA A 646 -41.47 14.27 -10.29
N GLY A 647 -40.94 15.29 -10.98
CA GLY A 647 -41.71 16.28 -11.73
C GLY A 647 -42.32 15.76 -13.04
N GLY A 648 -42.00 14.54 -13.46
CA GLY A 648 -42.48 13.94 -14.71
C GLY A 648 -41.86 14.54 -15.98
N LEU A 649 -40.72 15.22 -15.87
CA LEU A 649 -39.99 15.82 -17.01
C LEU A 649 -38.94 14.89 -17.61
N ALA A 650 -38.54 13.84 -16.88
CA ALA A 650 -37.55 12.85 -17.31
C ALA A 650 -38.19 11.48 -17.52
N THR A 651 -37.72 10.76 -18.54
CA THR A 651 -38.13 9.39 -18.87
C THR A 651 -37.22 8.35 -18.22
N MET A 652 -37.63 7.07 -18.21
CA MET A 652 -36.85 6.00 -17.58
C MET A 652 -35.49 5.76 -18.23
N TRP A 653 -35.36 5.90 -19.55
CA TRP A 653 -34.09 5.64 -20.23
C TRP A 653 -33.11 6.81 -20.11
N GLU A 654 -33.60 8.06 -20.08
CA GLU A 654 -32.78 9.26 -19.83
C GLU A 654 -32.14 9.21 -18.44
N ALA A 655 -32.89 8.70 -17.46
CA ALA A 655 -32.40 8.46 -16.11
C ALA A 655 -31.19 7.50 -16.07
N VAL A 656 -31.31 6.34 -16.72
CA VAL A 656 -30.22 5.36 -16.80
C VAL A 656 -29.02 5.94 -17.53
N PHE A 657 -29.27 6.64 -18.64
CA PHE A 657 -28.19 7.27 -19.41
C PHE A 657 -27.41 8.29 -18.57
N ALA A 658 -28.11 9.10 -17.77
CA ALA A 658 -27.46 10.06 -16.87
C ALA A 658 -26.61 9.35 -15.81
N ASP A 659 -27.12 8.31 -15.15
CA ASP A 659 -26.38 7.61 -14.08
C ASP A 659 -25.16 6.85 -14.61
N VAL A 660 -25.30 6.13 -15.74
CA VAL A 660 -24.18 5.48 -16.44
C VAL A 660 -23.16 6.51 -16.95
N GLY A 661 -23.63 7.64 -17.47
CA GLY A 661 -22.74 8.72 -17.90
C GLY A 661 -21.89 9.27 -16.74
N VAL A 662 -22.51 9.47 -15.58
CA VAL A 662 -21.83 9.90 -14.36
C VAL A 662 -20.85 8.84 -13.85
N SER A 663 -21.20 7.55 -13.89
CA SER A 663 -20.30 6.48 -13.46
C SER A 663 -19.03 6.44 -14.31
N LEU A 664 -19.15 6.58 -15.64
CA LEU A 664 -18.01 6.66 -16.55
C LEU A 664 -17.13 7.88 -16.27
N ILE A 665 -17.72 9.06 -16.03
CA ILE A 665 -16.97 10.27 -15.67
C ILE A 665 -16.21 10.06 -14.35
N ALA A 666 -16.87 9.48 -13.35
CA ALA A 666 -16.27 9.20 -12.04
C ALA A 666 -15.10 8.21 -12.15
N ILE A 667 -15.22 7.19 -13.01
CA ILE A 667 -14.15 6.24 -13.32
C ILE A 667 -12.97 6.92 -14.00
N LEU A 668 -13.21 7.76 -15.01
CA LEU A 668 -12.15 8.53 -15.68
C LEU A 668 -11.44 9.47 -14.70
N ASN A 669 -12.19 10.10 -13.79
CA ASN A 669 -11.62 10.94 -12.74
C ASN A 669 -10.79 10.12 -11.73
N ALA A 670 -11.23 8.91 -11.37
CA ALA A 670 -10.47 7.99 -10.53
C ALA A 670 -9.14 7.57 -11.18
N VAL A 671 -9.15 7.23 -12.48
CA VAL A 671 -7.94 6.84 -13.22
C VAL A 671 -6.93 7.98 -13.37
N ARG A 672 -7.39 9.25 -13.34
CA ARG A 672 -6.53 10.44 -13.46
C ARG A 672 -5.39 10.44 -12.44
N ILE A 673 -5.61 9.91 -11.24
CA ILE A 673 -4.60 9.90 -10.17
C ILE A 673 -3.30 9.23 -10.59
N GLN A 674 -3.38 8.21 -11.45
CA GLN A 674 -2.22 7.46 -11.93
C GLN A 674 -1.33 8.29 -12.88
N LYS A 675 -1.85 9.37 -13.46
CA LYS A 675 -1.09 10.26 -14.36
C LYS A 675 -0.62 11.53 -13.65
N MET A 676 -0.97 11.72 -12.38
CA MET A 676 -0.53 12.87 -11.60
C MET A 676 0.94 12.71 -11.22
N LYS A 677 1.66 13.83 -11.22
CA LYS A 677 3.00 13.92 -10.64
C LYS A 677 2.86 14.44 -9.22
N PHE A 678 3.55 13.78 -8.30
CA PHE A 678 3.59 14.14 -6.89
C PHE A 678 5.01 14.60 -6.59
N GLU A 679 5.18 15.89 -6.33
CA GLU A 679 6.47 16.51 -6.00
C GLU A 679 6.56 16.84 -4.52
#